data_AF-A0A948QLS6-F1
#
_entry.id   AF-A0A948QLS6-F1
#
_cell.length_a   1.000
_cell.length_b   1.000
_cell.length_c   1.000
_cell.angle_alpha   90.00
_cell.angle_beta   90.00
_cell.angle_gamma   90.00
#
_symmetry.space_group_name_H-M   'P 1'
#
loop_
_entity.id
_entity.type
_entity.pdbx_description
1 polymer ?
#
loop_
_entity_poly.entity_id
_entity_poly.type
_entity_poly.pdbx_seq_one_letter_code
_entity_poly.pdbx_strand_id
1 'polypeptide(L)'
;MAVQYDHEHENEITLFAETNFRNQRRRFGIKTDDRRRHIYVLGKTGMGKTALQQNMVMSDIMAGHGVCYVDPHGDMAEELLDLIPSNRINDIVYFNPADLEYPVGFNILESVNESQKHLVASGLMGVFKKIWPDVWSPRMEYILLNCVLALLDYPGATLLGINRLLVDDEYRKRVIAKIRDPIVKTFWVAEFSSWSEKYQTEAIAPIQNKVGQFLSASVIRNIVSQVRSTIDIRKIMDEGKIFIVNLSKGRIGEENMRLLGGMLISRLQMAAMERVEIPEDDRRDFYLFVDEFQNFANESFASILSEARKYRLSLTVAHQYIEQLTEETRAAVIGNVGTMIVFRVGSTDAEFLEKEFSPTFTVEDLVNLPKFNIYLKLMVDGVASTPFSAATLPPMARHIGSAQKVIDVSRERYAIPRSTIAEKVLRWSGMETSSLRLADESILRPMSDENIKLAKEEDEMEDAEENAGDAEEYLKITPERLKVLQKAPSGGSKKDKPKFSHTCTRCGKVWDMPVQLDPTRPMYCADCMPIVRDERKNKSKISRTNPVEAEFEKSIKKEVEPDQPNRPRIVGEINLPDKPKETVSTDQKTVNPKSLLEELELIKGGAVETKKKKVEAPLNKRQNDKWPNNKPQNQKLATTSYDQADKQDKKAKRRSKDRQKLEDVFSKIEDRVPVKNKEAKEPPETAEPRTLTVFKKTSNNSSNSPTSSYKTLRPGEKASF
;
A
#
# COMPACT_ATOMS: atom_id res chain seq x y z
N MET A 1 20.57 18.82 24.05
CA MET A 1 20.67 17.86 25.17
C MET A 1 19.90 16.62 24.72
N ALA A 2 20.56 15.46 24.60
CA ALA A 2 19.85 14.21 24.33
C ALA A 2 18.96 13.93 25.55
N VAL A 3 17.65 13.82 25.35
CA VAL A 3 16.73 13.42 26.41
C VAL A 3 17.15 12.00 26.83
N GLN A 4 17.57 11.86 28.08
CA GLN A 4 17.92 10.56 28.65
C GLN A 4 16.62 9.76 28.71
N TYR A 5 16.58 8.64 27.98
CA TYR A 5 15.39 7.79 27.91
C TYR A 5 15.27 7.02 29.23
N ASP A 6 14.15 7.17 29.89
CA ASP A 6 13.88 6.44 31.11
C ASP A 6 13.49 5.00 30.75
N HIS A 7 14.33 4.04 31.09
CA HIS A 7 14.03 2.62 30.85
C HIS A 7 13.04 2.06 31.90
N GLU A 8 12.79 2.78 33.01
CA GLU A 8 11.91 2.37 34.11
C GLU A 8 10.47 2.94 33.99
N HIS A 9 9.99 3.20 32.78
CA HIS A 9 8.65 3.74 32.51
C HIS A 9 7.58 2.65 32.28
N GLU A 10 7.80 1.43 32.76
CA GLU A 10 6.86 0.30 32.57
C GLU A 10 5.48 0.59 33.18
N ASN A 11 5.45 1.38 34.25
CA ASN A 11 4.26 1.82 34.95
C ASN A 11 3.65 3.12 34.39
N GLU A 12 4.27 3.74 33.38
CA GLU A 12 3.70 4.91 32.71
C GLU A 12 2.37 4.54 32.06
N ILE A 13 1.38 5.41 32.18
CA ILE A 13 0.01 5.17 31.73
C ILE A 13 -0.31 6.10 30.57
N THR A 14 -0.60 5.51 29.41
CA THR A 14 -1.15 6.25 28.26
C THR A 14 -2.66 6.34 28.40
N LEU A 15 -3.15 7.53 28.76
CA LEU A 15 -4.58 7.79 28.93
C LEU A 15 -5.31 7.80 27.59
N PHE A 16 -6.44 7.10 27.50
CA PHE A 16 -7.23 7.05 26.26
C PHE A 16 -8.75 7.00 26.46
N ALA A 17 -9.24 6.70 27.66
CA ALA A 17 -10.68 6.55 27.92
C ALA A 17 -11.10 6.93 29.35
N GLU A 18 -12.42 7.07 29.55
CA GLU A 18 -13.08 7.20 30.84
C GLU A 18 -14.14 6.11 31.04
N THR A 19 -14.23 5.55 32.25
CA THR A 19 -15.26 4.57 32.57
C THR A 19 -16.65 5.21 32.57
N ASN A 20 -17.66 4.46 32.16
CA ASN A 20 -19.06 4.92 32.18
C ASN A 20 -19.98 4.05 33.06
N PHE A 21 -19.41 3.08 33.80
CA PHE A 21 -20.16 2.16 34.64
C PHE A 21 -20.81 2.87 35.84
N ARG A 22 -22.15 2.78 35.95
CA ARG A 22 -22.95 3.37 37.04
C ARG A 22 -22.64 4.85 37.31
N ASN A 23 -22.39 5.64 36.26
CA ASN A 23 -22.00 7.06 36.34
C ASN A 23 -20.69 7.33 37.11
N GLN A 24 -19.88 6.32 37.42
CA GLN A 24 -18.53 6.54 37.93
C GLN A 24 -17.58 6.79 36.76
N ARG A 25 -17.27 8.06 36.53
CA ARG A 25 -16.30 8.49 35.52
C ARG A 25 -14.90 8.53 36.12
N ARG A 26 -14.09 7.53 35.78
CA ARG A 26 -12.65 7.50 36.09
C ARG A 26 -11.90 7.41 34.78
N ARG A 27 -10.96 8.34 34.58
CA ARG A 27 -10.02 8.27 33.47
C ARG A 27 -9.08 7.11 33.71
N PHE A 28 -8.81 6.35 32.66
CA PHE A 28 -7.89 5.25 32.69
C PHE A 28 -7.10 5.18 31.37
N GLY A 29 -6.07 4.37 31.39
CA GLY A 29 -5.18 4.15 30.27
C GLY A 29 -4.61 2.75 30.32
N ILE A 30 -3.55 2.53 29.55
CA ILE A 30 -2.82 1.27 29.49
C ILE A 30 -1.37 1.51 29.89
N LYS A 31 -0.81 0.59 30.67
CA LYS A 31 0.59 0.63 31.10
C LYS A 31 1.52 0.27 29.94
N THR A 32 2.72 0.85 29.91
CA THR A 32 3.72 0.55 28.88
C THR A 32 3.98 -0.95 28.70
N ASP A 33 4.16 -1.73 29.77
CA ASP A 33 4.41 -3.18 29.63
C ASP A 33 3.21 -3.92 29.00
N ASP A 34 1.99 -3.53 29.36
CA ASP A 34 0.76 -4.09 28.78
C ASP A 34 0.64 -3.72 27.29
N ARG A 35 1.07 -2.50 26.90
CA ARG A 35 1.09 -2.05 25.49
C ARG A 35 2.06 -2.83 24.61
N ARG A 36 3.14 -3.40 25.18
CA ARG A 36 4.09 -4.24 24.43
C ARG A 36 3.45 -5.50 23.85
N ARG A 37 2.28 -5.89 24.35
CA ARG A 37 1.47 -6.99 23.82
C ARG A 37 0.43 -6.51 22.79
N HIS A 38 0.62 -5.32 22.24
CA HIS A 38 -0.15 -4.76 21.14
C HIS A 38 -1.60 -4.40 21.49
N ILE A 39 -2.18 -3.53 20.67
CA ILE A 39 -3.56 -3.04 20.80
C ILE A 39 -4.27 -3.22 19.47
N TYR A 40 -5.45 -3.82 19.53
CA TYR A 40 -6.32 -4.00 18.36
C TYR A 40 -7.55 -3.13 18.50
N VAL A 41 -7.78 -2.28 17.51
CA VAL A 41 -8.90 -1.36 17.44
C VAL A 41 -9.81 -1.72 16.27
N LEU A 42 -11.08 -1.98 16.54
CA LEU A 42 -12.07 -2.33 15.53
C LEU A 42 -13.28 -1.41 15.62
N GLY A 43 -13.85 -1.03 14.47
CA GLY A 43 -15.08 -0.26 14.43
C GLY A 43 -15.38 0.39 13.09
N LYS A 44 -16.66 0.67 12.85
CA LYS A 44 -17.12 1.38 11.65
C LYS A 44 -16.49 2.77 11.51
N THR A 45 -16.51 3.31 10.29
CA THR A 45 -16.06 4.67 10.00
C THR A 45 -16.80 5.70 10.86
N GLY A 46 -16.08 6.73 11.32
CA GLY A 46 -16.66 7.83 12.08
C GLY A 46 -16.98 7.52 13.55
N MET A 47 -16.63 6.34 14.08
CA MET A 47 -16.95 5.98 15.47
C MET A 47 -15.99 6.54 16.53
N GLY A 48 -14.81 7.02 16.11
CA GLY A 48 -13.80 7.61 17.01
C GLY A 48 -12.43 6.95 17.02
N LYS A 49 -12.18 5.95 16.15
CA LYS A 49 -10.87 5.24 16.06
C LYS A 49 -9.69 6.18 15.89
N THR A 50 -9.77 7.09 14.92
CA THR A 50 -8.71 8.05 14.60
C THR A 50 -8.44 9.00 15.77
N ALA A 51 -9.48 9.50 16.44
CA ALA A 51 -9.33 10.35 17.63
C ALA A 51 -8.72 9.60 18.83
N LEU A 52 -9.05 8.31 19.00
CA LEU A 52 -8.40 7.45 19.99
C LEU A 52 -6.90 7.31 19.70
N GLN A 53 -6.54 6.96 18.46
CA GLN A 53 -5.13 6.85 18.05
C GLN A 53 -4.39 8.18 18.16
N GLN A 54 -5.01 9.29 17.77
CA GLN A 54 -4.48 10.66 17.93
C GLN A 54 -4.05 10.92 19.37
N ASN A 55 -4.93 10.65 20.33
CA ASN A 55 -4.65 10.88 21.74
C ASN A 55 -3.48 10.03 22.23
N MET A 56 -3.40 8.77 21.81
CA MET A 56 -2.31 7.88 22.18
C MET A 56 -0.97 8.33 21.57
N VAL A 57 -0.95 8.63 20.26
CA VAL A 57 0.22 9.15 19.55
C VAL A 57 0.73 10.44 20.21
N MET A 58 -0.18 11.36 20.51
CA MET A 58 0.21 12.63 21.15
C MET A 58 0.70 12.44 22.58
N SER A 59 0.11 11.52 23.34
CA SER A 59 0.62 11.17 24.67
C SER A 59 2.06 10.66 24.60
N ASP A 60 2.36 9.80 23.62
CA ASP A 60 3.71 9.25 23.43
C ASP A 60 4.71 10.31 22.98
N ILE A 61 4.33 11.18 22.04
CA ILE A 61 5.16 12.29 21.59
C ILE A 61 5.51 13.23 22.75
N MET A 62 4.52 13.56 23.59
CA MET A 62 4.68 14.44 24.76
C MET A 62 5.54 13.81 25.86
N ALA A 63 5.48 12.48 26.02
CA ALA A 63 6.32 11.72 26.94
C ALA A 63 7.77 11.52 26.43
N GLY A 64 8.08 11.91 25.19
CA GLY A 64 9.41 11.76 24.62
C GLY A 64 9.65 10.43 23.91
N HIS A 65 8.61 9.61 23.72
CA HIS A 65 8.71 8.30 23.08
C HIS A 65 8.87 8.41 21.56
N GLY A 66 9.41 7.34 20.97
CA GLY A 66 9.48 7.15 19.52
C GLY A 66 8.17 6.58 18.98
N VAL A 67 7.66 7.19 17.91
CA VAL A 67 6.38 6.81 17.31
C VAL A 67 6.48 6.70 15.81
N CYS A 68 5.75 5.76 15.22
CA CYS A 68 5.46 5.70 13.80
C CYS A 68 3.94 5.72 13.59
N TYR A 69 3.44 6.67 12.81
CA TYR A 69 2.02 6.72 12.42
C TYR A 69 1.88 6.52 10.92
N VAL A 70 1.14 5.49 10.50
CA VAL A 70 0.88 5.17 9.09
C VAL A 70 -0.57 5.49 8.74
N ASP A 71 -0.75 6.44 7.83
CA ASP A 71 -2.05 6.94 7.40
C ASP A 71 -2.27 6.75 5.88
N PRO A 72 -3.19 5.86 5.46
CA PRO A 72 -3.53 5.69 4.05
C PRO A 72 -4.42 6.81 3.48
N HIS A 73 -5.06 7.63 4.31
CA HIS A 73 -5.94 8.73 3.87
C HIS A 73 -5.19 10.06 3.83
N GLY A 74 -4.35 10.30 4.83
CA GLY A 74 -3.42 11.43 4.93
C GLY A 74 -3.92 12.60 5.77
N ASP A 75 -5.23 12.67 6.04
CA ASP A 75 -5.85 13.78 6.80
C ASP A 75 -5.30 13.84 8.24
N MET A 76 -5.19 12.69 8.89
CA MET A 76 -4.72 12.58 10.27
C MET A 76 -3.20 12.78 10.35
N ALA A 77 -2.46 12.30 9.35
CA ALA A 77 -1.04 12.57 9.24
C ALA A 77 -0.75 14.07 9.11
N GLU A 78 -1.54 14.82 8.33
CA GLU A 78 -1.41 16.29 8.22
C GLU A 78 -1.80 16.99 9.53
N GLU A 79 -2.88 16.55 10.18
CA GLU A 79 -3.32 17.09 11.48
C GLU A 79 -2.23 16.92 12.56
N LEU A 80 -1.59 15.74 12.63
CA LEU A 80 -0.52 15.49 13.58
C LEU A 80 0.65 16.46 13.45
N LEU A 81 1.00 16.91 12.23
CA LEU A 81 2.10 17.85 12.03
C LEU A 81 1.86 19.18 12.76
N ASP A 82 0.61 19.62 12.87
CA ASP A 82 0.20 20.83 13.58
C ASP A 82 0.15 20.69 15.10
N LEU A 83 0.24 19.46 15.61
CA LEU A 83 0.16 19.14 17.03
C LEU A 83 1.54 18.90 17.65
N ILE A 84 2.58 18.76 16.83
CA ILE A 84 3.94 18.45 17.31
C ILE A 84 4.49 19.60 18.14
N PRO A 85 4.95 19.32 19.38
CA PRO A 85 5.47 20.33 20.27
C PRO A 85 6.84 20.85 19.78
N SER A 86 7.14 22.11 20.08
CA SER A 86 8.32 22.81 19.57
C SER A 86 9.66 22.14 19.92
N ASN A 87 9.73 21.43 21.06
CA ASN A 87 10.91 20.70 21.51
C ASN A 87 11.19 19.41 20.69
N ARG A 88 10.22 18.89 19.93
CA ARG A 88 10.35 17.65 19.13
C ARG A 88 10.33 17.88 17.62
N ILE A 89 10.27 19.13 17.15
CA ILE A 89 10.24 19.45 15.70
C ILE A 89 11.47 18.89 14.97
N ASN A 90 12.64 18.87 15.62
CA ASN A 90 13.87 18.35 15.00
C ASN A 90 13.93 16.82 14.91
N ASP A 91 13.02 16.11 15.59
CA ASP A 91 12.99 14.65 15.68
C ASP A 91 12.03 14.03 14.67
N ILE A 92 11.31 14.85 13.90
CA ILE A 92 10.34 14.36 12.93
C ILE A 92 10.98 13.93 11.61
N VAL A 93 10.47 12.81 11.10
CA VAL A 93 10.62 12.36 9.73
C VAL A 93 9.22 12.29 9.14
N TYR A 94 8.93 13.17 8.18
CA TYR A 94 7.67 13.18 7.44
C TYR A 94 7.86 12.55 6.07
N PHE A 95 7.28 11.37 5.88
CA PHE A 95 7.29 10.66 4.60
C PHE A 95 5.98 10.92 3.86
N ASN A 96 6.05 11.73 2.81
CA ASN A 96 4.91 12.07 1.96
C ASN A 96 5.27 11.88 0.48
N PRO A 97 4.88 10.76 -0.15
CA PRO A 97 5.13 10.54 -1.57
C PRO A 97 4.41 11.53 -2.50
N ALA A 98 3.38 12.22 -2.01
CA ALA A 98 2.72 13.25 -2.82
C ALA A 98 3.59 14.51 -2.99
N ASP A 99 4.65 14.67 -2.21
CA ASP A 99 5.66 15.72 -2.42
C ASP A 99 6.60 15.33 -3.56
N LEU A 100 6.31 15.87 -4.75
CA LEU A 100 7.08 15.62 -5.96
C LEU A 100 8.37 16.42 -6.04
N GLU A 101 8.50 17.52 -5.31
CA GLU A 101 9.67 18.39 -5.37
C GLU A 101 10.77 17.89 -4.44
N TYR A 102 10.38 17.39 -3.27
CA TYR A 102 11.28 16.88 -2.23
C TYR A 102 10.94 15.43 -1.84
N PRO A 103 11.08 14.46 -2.76
CA PRO A 103 10.85 13.06 -2.45
C PRO A 103 11.91 12.51 -1.49
N VAL A 104 11.44 11.77 -0.48
CA VAL A 104 12.28 11.01 0.44
C VAL A 104 12.75 9.72 -0.24
N GLY A 105 14.06 9.47 -0.22
CA GLY A 105 14.64 8.26 -0.80
C GLY A 105 14.39 7.04 0.08
N PHE A 106 13.83 5.99 -0.51
CA PHE A 106 13.60 4.73 0.18
C PHE A 106 13.91 3.56 -0.75
N ASN A 107 15.06 2.92 -0.53
CA ASN A 107 15.51 1.76 -1.27
C ASN A 107 15.51 0.53 -0.38
N ILE A 108 14.52 -0.35 -0.55
CA ILE A 108 14.41 -1.60 0.21
C ILE A 108 15.57 -2.58 -0.08
N LEU A 109 16.27 -2.43 -1.22
CA LEU A 109 17.39 -3.29 -1.61
C LEU A 109 18.75 -2.79 -1.07
N GLU A 110 18.77 -1.69 -0.32
CA GLU A 110 20.01 -1.11 0.18
C GLU A 110 20.69 -1.99 1.24
N SER A 111 21.97 -2.32 0.98
CA SER A 111 22.98 -2.87 1.91
C SER A 111 22.42 -3.71 3.06
N VAL A 112 21.82 -4.84 2.70
CA VAL A 112 21.19 -5.77 3.63
C VAL A 112 22.23 -6.78 4.12
N ASN A 113 22.25 -7.05 5.43
CA ASN A 113 23.05 -8.13 5.99
C ASN A 113 22.71 -9.47 5.34
N GLU A 114 23.69 -10.35 5.17
CA GLU A 114 23.51 -11.65 4.49
C GLU A 114 22.36 -12.48 5.10
N SER A 115 22.23 -12.45 6.43
CA SER A 115 21.17 -13.13 7.18
C SER A 115 19.76 -12.59 6.93
N GLN A 116 19.63 -11.37 6.40
CA GLN A 116 18.36 -10.66 6.25
C GLN A 116 17.89 -10.59 4.80
N LYS A 117 18.70 -11.01 3.84
CA LYS A 117 18.33 -11.00 2.41
C LYS A 117 17.04 -11.77 2.15
N HIS A 118 16.88 -12.93 2.78
CA HIS A 118 15.65 -13.72 2.67
C HIS A 118 14.43 -13.01 3.24
N LEU A 119 14.58 -12.23 4.32
CA LEU A 119 13.49 -11.44 4.90
C LEU A 119 13.09 -10.29 3.97
N VAL A 120 14.06 -9.58 3.40
CA VAL A 120 13.80 -8.52 2.40
C VAL A 120 13.09 -9.09 1.19
N ALA A 121 13.61 -10.19 0.64
CA ALA A 121 13.01 -10.85 -0.50
C ALA A 121 11.59 -11.33 -0.19
N SER A 122 11.39 -12.05 0.91
CA SER A 122 10.08 -12.55 1.34
C SER A 122 9.07 -11.41 1.58
N GLY A 123 9.47 -10.35 2.28
CA GLY A 123 8.63 -9.18 2.50
C GLY A 123 8.22 -8.50 1.19
N LEU A 124 9.17 -8.26 0.29
CA LEU A 124 8.89 -7.67 -1.02
C LEU A 124 7.97 -8.54 -1.88
N MET A 125 8.20 -9.86 -1.89
CA MET A 125 7.36 -10.82 -2.60
C MET A 125 5.94 -10.86 -2.01
N GLY A 126 5.81 -10.84 -0.67
CA GLY A 126 4.52 -10.78 0.02
C GLY A 126 3.73 -9.52 -0.31
N VAL A 127 4.41 -8.38 -0.45
CA VAL A 127 3.78 -7.13 -0.90
C VAL A 127 3.31 -7.24 -2.36
N PHE A 128 4.13 -7.76 -3.27
CA PHE A 128 3.73 -7.93 -4.67
C PHE A 128 2.56 -8.91 -4.85
N LYS A 129 2.60 -10.06 -4.16
CA LYS A 129 1.51 -11.05 -4.13
C LYS A 129 0.19 -10.42 -3.66
N LYS A 130 0.24 -9.55 -2.65
CA LYS A 130 -0.94 -8.86 -2.12
C LYS A 130 -1.52 -7.82 -3.07
N ILE A 131 -0.71 -7.16 -3.89
CA ILE A 131 -1.19 -6.14 -4.82
C ILE A 131 -1.84 -6.76 -6.06
N TRP A 132 -1.34 -7.92 -6.51
CA TRP A 132 -1.84 -8.60 -7.73
C TRP A 132 -2.34 -10.02 -7.47
N PRO A 133 -3.28 -10.24 -6.52
CA PRO A 133 -3.69 -11.59 -6.11
C PRO A 133 -4.24 -12.42 -7.29
N ASP A 134 -4.99 -11.79 -8.19
CA ASP A 134 -5.67 -12.48 -9.30
C ASP A 134 -4.75 -12.79 -10.49
N VAL A 135 -3.58 -12.15 -10.57
CA VAL A 135 -2.66 -12.24 -11.72
C VAL A 135 -1.31 -12.86 -11.31
N TRP A 136 -1.17 -13.21 -10.04
CA TRP A 136 0.03 -13.82 -9.50
C TRP A 136 0.18 -15.26 -10.00
N SER A 137 1.37 -15.65 -10.44
CA SER A 137 1.64 -17.02 -10.87
C SER A 137 2.91 -17.56 -10.23
N PRO A 138 3.01 -18.88 -9.96
CA PRO A 138 4.22 -19.49 -9.40
C PRO A 138 5.47 -19.22 -10.24
N ARG A 139 5.30 -19.17 -11.57
CA ARG A 139 6.39 -18.81 -12.51
C ARG A 139 6.85 -17.37 -12.32
N MET A 140 5.90 -16.42 -12.24
CA MET A 140 6.20 -15.01 -12.00
C MET A 140 6.95 -14.83 -10.67
N GLU A 141 6.47 -15.51 -9.63
CA GLU A 141 7.07 -15.51 -8.30
C GLU A 141 8.51 -16.02 -8.33
N TYR A 142 8.74 -17.17 -8.95
CA TYR A 142 10.07 -17.78 -9.05
C TYR A 142 11.08 -16.87 -9.77
N ILE A 143 10.70 -16.29 -10.91
CA ILE A 143 11.60 -15.41 -11.68
C ILE A 143 11.87 -14.11 -10.92
N LEU A 144 10.82 -13.50 -10.34
CA LEU A 144 10.94 -12.23 -9.62
C LEU A 144 11.77 -12.40 -8.34
N LEU A 145 11.60 -13.51 -7.61
CA LEU A 145 12.42 -13.84 -6.44
C LEU A 145 13.90 -13.92 -6.82
N ASN A 146 14.24 -14.64 -7.90
CA ASN A 146 15.62 -14.72 -8.38
C ASN A 146 16.18 -13.36 -8.84
N CYS A 147 15.32 -12.47 -9.36
CA CYS A 147 15.72 -11.09 -9.67
C CYS A 147 16.05 -10.31 -8.40
N VAL A 148 15.18 -10.34 -7.40
CA VAL A 148 15.37 -9.62 -6.14
C VAL A 148 16.62 -10.12 -5.43
N LEU A 149 16.81 -11.44 -5.32
CA LEU A 149 18.00 -12.03 -4.69
C LEU A 149 19.29 -11.65 -5.41
N ALA A 150 19.31 -11.69 -6.74
CA ALA A 150 20.48 -11.26 -7.52
C ALA A 150 20.79 -9.77 -7.35
N LEU A 151 19.77 -8.92 -7.23
CA LEU A 151 19.93 -7.48 -7.02
C LEU A 151 20.39 -7.17 -5.59
N LEU A 152 20.01 -7.95 -4.58
CA LEU A 152 20.51 -7.79 -3.21
C LEU A 152 22.02 -8.05 -3.10
N ASP A 153 22.59 -8.87 -3.98
CA ASP A 153 24.05 -9.09 -4.09
C ASP A 153 24.77 -7.99 -4.85
N TYR A 154 24.05 -7.18 -5.64
CA TYR A 154 24.63 -6.18 -6.51
C TYR A 154 24.69 -4.80 -5.83
N PRO A 155 25.87 -4.20 -5.68
CA PRO A 155 26.02 -2.94 -4.96
C PRO A 155 25.31 -1.80 -5.71
N GLY A 156 24.50 -1.05 -4.96
CA GLY A 156 23.76 0.08 -5.49
C GLY A 156 22.61 -0.28 -6.43
N ALA A 157 22.11 -1.52 -6.35
CA ALA A 157 20.89 -1.93 -7.00
C ALA A 157 19.67 -1.17 -6.47
N THR A 158 18.68 -0.98 -7.35
CA THR A 158 17.37 -0.40 -7.04
C THR A 158 16.30 -1.25 -7.69
N LEU A 159 15.02 -1.00 -7.40
CA LEU A 159 13.92 -1.74 -8.03
C LEU A 159 13.86 -1.55 -9.55
N LEU A 160 14.43 -0.46 -10.07
CA LEU A 160 14.61 -0.28 -11.51
C LEU A 160 15.46 -1.40 -12.14
N GLY A 161 16.38 -1.97 -11.35
CA GLY A 161 17.29 -3.03 -11.76
C GLY A 161 16.58 -4.30 -12.19
N ILE A 162 15.34 -4.54 -11.75
CA ILE A 162 14.56 -5.74 -12.10
C ILE A 162 14.33 -5.80 -13.61
N ASN A 163 13.81 -4.71 -14.19
CA ASN A 163 13.54 -4.66 -15.63
C ASN A 163 14.82 -4.74 -16.46
N ARG A 164 15.90 -4.11 -16.01
CA ARG A 164 17.21 -4.19 -16.69
C ARG A 164 17.77 -5.60 -16.63
N LEU A 165 17.71 -6.26 -15.48
CA LEU A 165 18.21 -7.63 -15.32
C LEU A 165 17.54 -8.61 -16.29
N LEU A 166 16.25 -8.41 -16.57
CA LEU A 166 15.47 -9.26 -17.46
C LEU A 166 15.71 -9.01 -18.97
N VAL A 167 16.17 -7.82 -19.36
CA VAL A 167 16.29 -7.41 -20.78
C VAL A 167 17.72 -7.13 -21.24
N ASP A 168 18.48 -6.42 -20.42
CA ASP A 168 19.83 -5.93 -20.74
C ASP A 168 20.86 -7.00 -20.38
N ASP A 169 21.36 -7.69 -21.39
CA ASP A 169 22.33 -8.79 -21.24
C ASP A 169 23.67 -8.32 -20.64
N GLU A 170 24.12 -7.09 -20.93
CA GLU A 170 25.36 -6.54 -20.36
C GLU A 170 25.19 -6.24 -18.88
N TYR A 171 24.09 -5.61 -18.50
CA TYR A 171 23.75 -5.41 -17.09
C TYR A 171 23.59 -6.75 -16.36
N ARG A 172 22.92 -7.73 -16.98
CA ARG A 172 22.77 -9.07 -16.42
C ARG A 172 24.12 -9.74 -16.15
N LYS A 173 25.07 -9.70 -17.11
CA LYS A 173 26.43 -10.22 -16.92
C LYS A 173 27.14 -9.57 -15.73
N ARG A 174 27.02 -8.24 -15.57
CA ARG A 174 27.61 -7.51 -14.43
C ARG A 174 27.01 -7.92 -13.09
N VAL A 175 25.68 -8.13 -13.04
CA VAL A 175 24.99 -8.61 -11.84
C VAL A 175 25.40 -10.04 -11.51
N ILE A 176 25.36 -10.96 -12.48
CA ILE A 176 25.73 -12.37 -12.30
C ILE A 176 27.15 -12.54 -11.75
N ALA A 177 28.09 -11.68 -12.17
CA ALA A 177 29.47 -11.69 -11.68
C ALA A 177 29.59 -11.39 -10.17
N LYS A 178 28.58 -10.74 -9.57
CA LYS A 178 28.55 -10.38 -8.14
C LYS A 178 27.66 -11.29 -7.29
N ILE A 179 26.86 -12.16 -7.90
CA ILE A 179 26.02 -13.12 -7.17
C ILE A 179 26.90 -14.07 -6.36
N ARG A 180 26.60 -14.15 -5.06
CA ARG A 180 27.30 -15.00 -4.09
C ARG A 180 26.62 -16.36 -3.97
N ASP A 181 25.30 -16.40 -4.00
CA ASP A 181 24.52 -17.62 -3.86
C ASP A 181 24.65 -18.50 -5.12
N PRO A 182 25.22 -19.73 -5.01
CA PRO A 182 25.38 -20.62 -6.15
C PRO A 182 24.04 -21.07 -6.78
N ILE A 183 22.95 -21.13 -6.01
CA ILE A 183 21.62 -21.53 -6.51
C ILE A 183 21.07 -20.43 -7.41
N VAL A 184 21.06 -19.19 -6.93
CA VAL A 184 20.61 -18.02 -7.72
C VAL A 184 21.50 -17.85 -8.95
N LYS A 185 22.82 -18.07 -8.81
CA LYS A 185 23.75 -18.02 -9.95
C LYS A 185 23.47 -19.11 -10.98
N THR A 186 23.12 -20.32 -10.55
CA THR A 186 22.77 -21.45 -11.43
C THR A 186 21.50 -21.15 -12.22
N PHE A 187 20.49 -20.54 -11.59
CA PHE A 187 19.30 -20.07 -12.29
C PHE A 187 19.68 -19.16 -13.47
N TRP A 188 20.54 -18.16 -13.25
CA TRP A 188 20.91 -17.23 -14.33
C TRP A 188 21.81 -17.84 -15.41
N VAL A 189 22.79 -18.66 -15.03
CA VAL A 189 23.80 -19.20 -15.96
C VAL A 189 23.32 -20.43 -16.71
N ALA A 190 22.57 -21.33 -16.05
CA ALA A 190 22.14 -22.59 -16.64
C ALA A 190 20.68 -22.53 -17.08
N GLU A 191 19.76 -22.12 -16.20
CA GLU A 191 18.32 -22.20 -16.48
C GLU A 191 17.87 -21.09 -17.44
N PHE A 192 17.97 -19.83 -17.03
CA PHE A 192 17.51 -18.67 -17.79
C PHE A 192 18.23 -18.55 -19.14
N SER A 193 19.52 -18.86 -19.20
CA SER A 193 20.30 -18.83 -20.44
C SER A 193 19.98 -19.98 -21.40
N SER A 194 19.37 -21.07 -20.91
CA SER A 194 18.92 -22.19 -21.76
C SER A 194 17.55 -21.94 -22.43
N TRP A 195 16.83 -20.91 -21.99
CA TRP A 195 15.52 -20.60 -22.53
C TRP A 195 15.62 -20.08 -23.96
N SER A 196 14.66 -20.50 -24.79
CA SER A 196 14.49 -19.88 -26.12
C SER A 196 14.08 -18.41 -25.96
N GLU A 197 14.54 -17.54 -26.86
CA GLU A 197 14.23 -16.10 -26.84
C GLU A 197 12.72 -15.81 -26.78
N LYS A 198 11.92 -16.62 -27.50
CA LYS A 198 10.46 -16.57 -27.48
C LYS A 198 9.90 -16.90 -26.09
N TYR A 199 10.39 -17.98 -25.47
CA TYR A 199 9.95 -18.37 -24.13
C TYR A 199 10.38 -17.36 -23.08
N GLN A 200 11.60 -16.85 -23.15
CA GLN A 200 12.11 -15.82 -22.26
C GLN A 200 11.21 -14.59 -22.31
N THR A 201 10.92 -14.07 -23.50
CA THR A 201 10.06 -12.89 -23.69
C THR A 201 8.66 -13.12 -23.10
N GLU A 202 8.06 -14.29 -23.34
CA GLU A 202 6.74 -14.63 -22.80
C GLU A 202 6.75 -14.79 -21.27
N ALA A 203 7.82 -15.36 -20.70
CA ALA A 203 7.95 -15.60 -19.28
C ALA A 203 8.18 -14.30 -18.49
N ILE A 204 8.95 -13.35 -19.04
CA ILE A 204 9.29 -12.09 -18.35
C ILE A 204 8.24 -10.99 -18.54
N ALA A 205 7.45 -11.02 -19.63
CA ALA A 205 6.49 -9.97 -19.96
C ALA A 205 5.51 -9.63 -18.82
N PRO A 206 4.93 -10.61 -18.08
CA PRO A 206 4.07 -10.30 -16.94
C PRO A 206 4.78 -9.49 -15.84
N ILE A 207 6.05 -9.82 -15.56
CA ILE A 207 6.85 -9.12 -14.55
C ILE A 207 7.14 -7.69 -15.00
N GLN A 208 7.57 -7.52 -16.25
CA GLN A 208 7.84 -6.21 -16.83
C GLN A 208 6.62 -5.31 -16.84
N ASN A 209 5.45 -5.84 -17.19
CA ASN A 209 4.21 -5.07 -17.21
C ASN A 209 3.86 -4.56 -15.80
N LYS A 210 4.01 -5.41 -14.78
CA LYS A 210 3.67 -5.06 -13.39
C LYS A 210 4.69 -4.12 -12.74
N VAL A 211 5.97 -4.48 -12.81
CA VAL A 211 7.06 -3.65 -12.29
C VAL A 211 7.17 -2.35 -13.07
N GLY A 212 6.97 -2.39 -14.40
CA GLY A 212 6.92 -1.21 -15.26
C GLY A 212 5.76 -0.28 -14.93
N GLN A 213 4.55 -0.79 -14.69
CA GLN A 213 3.40 0.02 -14.25
C GLN A 213 3.73 0.80 -12.97
N PHE A 214 4.35 0.15 -11.98
CA PHE A 214 4.76 0.80 -10.73
C PHE A 214 5.82 1.89 -10.94
N LEU A 215 6.88 1.57 -11.70
CA LEU A 215 7.99 2.49 -11.95
C LEU A 215 7.65 3.60 -12.95
N SER A 216 6.51 3.50 -13.65
CA SER A 216 6.03 4.53 -14.56
C SER A 216 5.54 5.77 -13.80
N ALA A 217 4.99 5.59 -12.59
CA ALA A 217 4.57 6.67 -11.73
C ALA A 217 5.78 7.45 -11.21
N SER A 218 5.91 8.72 -11.57
CA SER A 218 7.03 9.58 -11.16
C SER A 218 7.15 9.69 -9.64
N VAL A 219 6.01 9.76 -8.93
CA VAL A 219 5.89 9.74 -7.46
C VAL A 219 6.72 8.59 -6.87
N ILE A 220 6.45 7.38 -7.35
CA ILE A 220 7.12 6.18 -6.89
C ILE A 220 8.56 6.15 -7.34
N ARG A 221 8.78 6.36 -8.65
CA ARG A 221 10.09 6.22 -9.26
C ARG A 221 11.10 7.07 -8.53
N ASN A 222 10.77 8.32 -8.20
CA ASN A 222 11.69 9.23 -7.53
C ASN A 222 12.08 8.77 -6.11
N ILE A 223 11.27 7.93 -5.46
CA ILE A 223 11.52 7.39 -4.12
C ILE A 223 12.39 6.14 -4.20
N VAL A 224 11.98 5.16 -5.02
CA VAL A 224 12.59 3.81 -5.04
C VAL A 224 13.76 3.66 -6.01
N SER A 225 14.00 4.65 -6.88
CA SER A 225 15.14 4.66 -7.80
C SER A 225 16.41 5.23 -7.19
N GLN A 226 16.34 5.78 -5.98
CA GLN A 226 17.51 6.29 -5.30
C GLN A 226 18.37 5.12 -4.83
N VAL A 227 19.68 5.21 -5.08
CA VAL A 227 20.63 4.13 -4.75
C VAL A 227 20.72 3.90 -3.23
N ARG A 228 20.63 4.98 -2.46
CA ARG A 228 20.63 4.99 -1.00
C ARG A 228 19.33 5.59 -0.49
N SER A 229 18.84 5.08 0.63
CA SER A 229 17.72 5.66 1.36
C SER A 229 18.21 6.92 2.08
N THR A 230 17.36 7.94 2.14
CA THR A 230 17.63 9.15 2.91
C THR A 230 17.15 9.02 4.35
N ILE A 231 16.32 8.01 4.62
CA ILE A 231 15.84 7.65 5.95
C ILE A 231 16.49 6.34 6.42
N ASP A 232 16.89 6.34 7.69
CA ASP A 232 17.35 5.14 8.38
C ASP A 232 16.31 4.79 9.45
N ILE A 233 15.49 3.77 9.16
CA ILE A 233 14.43 3.33 10.06
C ILE A 233 15.00 2.81 11.37
N ARG A 234 16.17 2.16 11.34
CA ARG A 234 16.78 1.64 12.56
C ARG A 234 17.18 2.77 13.50
N LYS A 235 17.83 3.79 12.94
CA LYS A 235 18.19 5.02 13.67
C LYS A 235 16.96 5.76 14.19
N ILE A 236 15.89 5.87 13.39
CA ILE A 236 14.62 6.48 13.82
C ILE A 236 14.06 5.78 15.06
N MET A 237 14.06 4.45 15.04
CA MET A 237 13.54 3.68 16.17
C MET A 237 14.43 3.83 17.41
N ASP A 238 15.76 3.72 17.26
CA ASP A 238 16.71 3.72 18.39
C ASP A 238 16.90 5.11 19.02
N GLU A 239 16.79 6.17 18.22
CA GLU A 239 16.84 7.56 18.72
C GLU A 239 15.49 8.02 19.29
N GLY A 240 14.42 7.24 19.13
CA GLY A 240 13.08 7.61 19.60
C GLY A 240 12.45 8.75 18.79
N LYS A 241 12.65 8.76 17.47
CA LYS A 241 12.13 9.81 16.57
C LYS A 241 10.63 9.67 16.29
N ILE A 242 10.06 10.71 15.70
CA ILE A 242 8.66 10.74 15.26
C ILE A 242 8.63 10.47 13.76
N PHE A 243 8.03 9.37 13.33
CA PHE A 243 7.92 8.99 11.93
C PHE A 243 6.46 9.05 11.48
N ILE A 244 6.12 10.02 10.64
CA ILE A 244 4.76 10.18 10.11
C ILE A 244 4.77 9.80 8.64
N VAL A 245 4.01 8.76 8.31
CA VAL A 245 3.90 8.21 6.97
C VAL A 245 2.53 8.56 6.39
N ASN A 246 2.49 9.56 5.52
CA ASN A 246 1.29 9.95 4.80
C ASN A 246 1.27 9.27 3.42
N LEU A 247 0.38 8.29 3.25
CA LEU A 247 0.22 7.53 2.01
C LEU A 247 -1.07 7.90 1.28
N SER A 248 -1.52 9.15 1.38
CA SER A 248 -2.82 9.64 0.88
C SER A 248 -3.26 9.00 -0.44
N LYS A 249 -4.14 7.99 -0.34
CA LYS A 249 -4.63 7.18 -1.45
C LYS A 249 -5.22 8.04 -2.58
N GLY A 250 -5.83 9.17 -2.23
CA GLY A 250 -6.37 10.14 -3.18
C GLY A 250 -5.32 10.86 -4.02
N ARG A 251 -4.09 11.05 -3.49
CA ARG A 251 -3.00 11.75 -4.18
C ARG A 251 -2.08 10.79 -4.93
N ILE A 252 -1.76 9.62 -4.34
CA ILE A 252 -0.73 8.72 -4.87
C ILE A 252 -1.30 7.49 -5.58
N GLY A 253 -2.59 7.21 -5.40
CA GLY A 253 -3.26 6.02 -5.93
C GLY A 253 -3.19 4.81 -4.99
N GLU A 254 -4.18 3.93 -5.10
CA GLU A 254 -4.38 2.80 -4.19
C GLU A 254 -3.27 1.75 -4.23
N GLU A 255 -2.88 1.34 -5.45
CA GLU A 255 -1.84 0.32 -5.65
C GLU A 255 -0.49 0.82 -5.11
N ASN A 256 -0.17 2.08 -5.37
CA ASN A 256 1.05 2.75 -4.91
C ASN A 256 1.08 2.90 -3.38
N MET A 257 -0.05 3.26 -2.76
CA MET A 257 -0.20 3.32 -1.30
C MET A 257 0.07 1.95 -0.66
N ARG A 258 -0.56 0.89 -1.18
CA ARG A 258 -0.36 -0.47 -0.66
C ARG A 258 1.09 -0.93 -0.79
N LEU A 259 1.73 -0.61 -1.90
CA LEU A 259 3.12 -0.99 -2.18
C LEU A 259 4.11 -0.29 -1.25
N LEU A 260 4.06 1.05 -1.20
CA LEU A 260 4.95 1.82 -0.34
C LEU A 260 4.71 1.49 1.13
N GLY A 261 3.45 1.43 1.58
CA GLY A 261 3.13 1.09 2.96
C GLY A 261 3.58 -0.32 3.34
N GLY A 262 3.34 -1.30 2.47
CA GLY A 262 3.80 -2.68 2.67
C GLY A 262 5.33 -2.79 2.75
N MET A 263 6.06 -2.09 1.88
CA MET A 263 7.52 -2.06 1.91
C MET A 263 8.06 -1.36 3.16
N LEU A 264 7.47 -0.23 3.58
CA LEU A 264 7.88 0.49 4.78
C LEU A 264 7.65 -0.34 6.05
N ILE A 265 6.49 -1.00 6.15
CA ILE A 265 6.19 -1.89 7.27
C ILE A 265 7.14 -3.09 7.30
N SER A 266 7.45 -3.67 6.13
CA SER A 266 8.46 -4.73 6.05
C SER A 266 9.84 -4.23 6.51
N ARG A 267 10.23 -3.01 6.13
CA ARG A 267 11.49 -2.42 6.61
C ARG A 267 11.48 -2.12 8.11
N LEU A 268 10.36 -1.68 8.67
CA LEU A 268 10.14 -1.49 10.11
C LEU A 268 10.30 -2.81 10.88
N GLN A 269 9.74 -3.91 10.37
CA GLN A 269 9.94 -5.24 10.94
C GLN A 269 11.41 -5.62 10.97
N MET A 270 12.11 -5.47 9.84
CA MET A 270 13.52 -5.83 9.75
C MET A 270 14.38 -4.96 10.68
N ALA A 271 14.13 -3.65 10.70
CA ALA A 271 14.79 -2.73 11.61
C ALA A 271 14.56 -3.10 13.09
N ALA A 272 13.35 -3.55 13.43
CA ALA A 272 13.06 -4.06 14.76
C ALA A 272 13.86 -5.34 15.06
N MET A 273 13.88 -6.31 14.15
CA MET A 273 14.62 -7.57 14.31
C MET A 273 16.13 -7.36 14.42
N GLU A 274 16.69 -6.38 13.72
CA GLU A 274 18.09 -5.98 13.86
C GLU A 274 18.43 -5.59 15.31
N ARG A 275 17.45 -5.21 16.14
CA ARG A 275 17.68 -4.82 17.55
C ARG A 275 18.06 -5.99 18.44
N VAL A 276 18.07 -7.21 17.91
CA VAL A 276 18.60 -8.39 18.61
C VAL A 276 20.00 -8.16 19.17
N GLU A 277 20.79 -7.29 18.53
CA GLU A 277 22.16 -6.93 18.94
C GLU A 277 22.23 -6.03 20.19
N ILE A 278 21.14 -5.33 20.53
CA ILE A 278 21.03 -4.50 21.74
C ILE A 278 20.44 -5.38 22.85
N PRO A 279 20.97 -5.36 24.09
CA PRO A 279 20.31 -6.00 25.24
C PRO A 279 18.86 -5.56 25.41
N GLU A 280 17.96 -6.45 25.83
CA GLU A 280 16.51 -6.14 25.86
C GLU A 280 16.16 -4.93 26.74
N ASP A 281 16.89 -4.74 27.84
CA ASP A 281 16.65 -3.64 28.78
C ASP A 281 17.12 -2.29 28.23
N ASP A 282 18.14 -2.28 27.36
CA ASP A 282 18.67 -1.08 26.71
C ASP A 282 17.89 -0.68 25.44
N ARG A 283 16.94 -1.51 25.01
CA ARG A 283 16.10 -1.21 23.84
C ARG A 283 15.04 -0.17 24.22
N ARG A 284 14.94 0.90 23.44
CA ARG A 284 13.84 1.88 23.56
C ARG A 284 12.55 1.32 22.96
N ASP A 285 11.44 1.53 23.67
CA ASP A 285 10.10 1.25 23.16
C ASP A 285 9.79 2.15 21.96
N PHE A 286 9.29 1.54 20.89
CA PHE A 286 8.86 2.22 19.67
C PHE A 286 7.42 1.84 19.34
N TYR A 287 6.55 2.84 19.20
CA TYR A 287 5.12 2.63 19.03
C TYR A 287 4.70 2.77 17.56
N LEU A 288 4.23 1.69 16.95
CA LEU A 288 3.75 1.66 15.57
C LEU A 288 2.22 1.69 15.55
N PHE A 289 1.67 2.80 15.09
CA PHE A 289 0.25 3.01 14.85
C PHE A 289 -0.05 2.86 13.36
N VAL A 290 -0.98 1.97 13.03
CA VAL A 290 -1.42 1.75 11.65
C VAL A 290 -2.92 1.94 11.58
N ASP A 291 -3.36 2.98 10.87
CA ASP A 291 -4.77 3.15 10.53
C ASP A 291 -5.10 2.38 9.25
N GLU A 292 -6.34 1.90 9.15
CA GLU A 292 -6.83 1.02 8.08
C GLU A 292 -5.80 -0.09 7.72
N PHE A 293 -5.38 -0.81 8.76
CA PHE A 293 -4.38 -1.87 8.76
C PHE A 293 -4.56 -2.92 7.66
N GLN A 294 -5.80 -3.22 7.27
CA GLN A 294 -6.11 -4.20 6.23
C GLN A 294 -5.44 -3.87 4.88
N ASN A 295 -5.13 -2.60 4.61
CA ASN A 295 -4.41 -2.21 3.39
C ASN A 295 -3.00 -2.82 3.34
N PHE A 296 -2.37 -3.04 4.49
CA PHE A 296 -0.98 -3.46 4.62
C PHE A 296 -0.79 -4.86 5.20
N ALA A 297 -1.84 -5.44 5.80
CA ALA A 297 -1.92 -6.79 6.36
C ALA A 297 -1.47 -7.92 5.40
N ASN A 298 -0.22 -8.36 5.45
CA ASN A 298 0.31 -9.51 4.71
C ASN A 298 0.83 -10.60 5.68
N GLU A 299 1.25 -11.74 5.14
CA GLU A 299 1.82 -12.86 5.94
C GLU A 299 2.99 -12.39 6.83
N SER A 300 3.84 -11.48 6.32
CA SER A 300 4.96 -10.92 7.09
C SER A 300 4.47 -10.15 8.33
N PHE A 301 3.32 -9.48 8.27
CA PHE A 301 2.73 -8.76 9.40
C PHE A 301 2.31 -9.69 10.54
N ALA A 302 1.83 -10.90 10.22
CA ALA A 302 1.48 -11.89 11.24
C ALA A 302 2.71 -12.32 12.07
N SER A 303 3.87 -12.44 11.42
CA SER A 303 5.16 -12.66 12.12
C SER A 303 5.54 -11.45 12.98
N ILE A 304 5.34 -10.20 12.51
CA ILE A 304 5.56 -9.00 13.33
C ILE A 304 4.76 -9.09 14.63
N LEU A 305 3.45 -9.34 14.57
CA LEU A 305 2.60 -9.40 15.76
C LEU A 305 3.01 -10.50 16.75
N SER A 306 3.65 -11.57 16.29
CA SER A 306 4.09 -12.68 17.13
C SER A 306 5.46 -12.45 17.77
N GLU A 307 6.34 -11.67 17.10
CA GLU A 307 7.76 -11.54 17.47
C GLU A 307 8.16 -10.15 17.96
N ALA A 308 7.41 -9.10 17.58
CA ALA A 308 7.75 -7.68 17.80
C ALA A 308 7.94 -7.31 19.27
N ARG A 309 7.25 -8.00 20.19
CA ARG A 309 7.38 -7.79 21.64
C ARG A 309 8.84 -7.86 22.10
N LYS A 310 9.61 -8.85 21.63
CA LYS A 310 11.02 -9.03 22.00
C LYS A 310 11.87 -7.82 21.57
N TYR A 311 11.48 -7.15 20.49
CA TYR A 311 12.23 -6.04 19.89
C TYR A 311 11.76 -4.65 20.37
N ARG A 312 10.94 -4.61 21.44
CA ARG A 312 10.33 -3.37 21.98
C ARG A 312 9.57 -2.57 20.90
N LEU A 313 8.94 -3.28 19.97
CA LEU A 313 8.05 -2.70 18.96
C LEU A 313 6.60 -2.98 19.34
N SER A 314 5.86 -1.93 19.66
CA SER A 314 4.49 -2.01 20.17
C SER A 314 3.49 -1.56 19.11
N LEU A 315 2.66 -2.49 18.63
CA LEU A 315 1.71 -2.21 17.54
C LEU A 315 0.34 -1.78 18.08
N THR A 316 -0.23 -0.74 17.48
CA THR A 316 -1.64 -0.34 17.63
C THR A 316 -2.27 -0.31 16.25
N VAL A 317 -3.03 -1.36 15.92
CA VAL A 317 -3.63 -1.55 14.59
C VAL A 317 -5.11 -1.25 14.63
N ALA A 318 -5.58 -0.42 13.69
CA ALA A 318 -7.00 -0.11 13.52
C ALA A 318 -7.51 -0.53 12.15
N HIS A 319 -8.72 -1.06 12.08
CA HIS A 319 -9.40 -1.38 10.82
C HIS A 319 -10.93 -1.41 11.04
N GLN A 320 -11.69 -1.52 9.95
CA GLN A 320 -13.15 -1.35 9.99
C GLN A 320 -13.93 -2.65 10.18
N TYR A 321 -13.52 -3.72 9.48
CA TYR A 321 -14.25 -4.99 9.42
C TYR A 321 -13.26 -6.15 9.47
N ILE A 322 -13.60 -7.21 10.20
CA ILE A 322 -12.74 -8.38 10.37
C ILE A 322 -12.61 -9.15 9.05
N GLU A 323 -13.67 -9.16 8.24
CA GLU A 323 -13.72 -9.85 6.94
C GLU A 323 -12.70 -9.32 5.91
N GLN A 324 -12.13 -8.13 6.13
CA GLN A 324 -11.10 -7.58 5.24
C GLN A 324 -9.72 -8.24 5.45
N LEU A 325 -9.55 -9.00 6.53
CA LEU A 325 -8.32 -9.70 6.84
C LEU A 325 -8.37 -11.13 6.29
N THR A 326 -7.21 -11.64 5.86
CA THR A 326 -7.08 -13.08 5.58
C THR A 326 -7.28 -13.89 6.86
N GLU A 327 -7.70 -15.14 6.73
CA GLU A 327 -7.94 -16.01 7.88
C GLU A 327 -6.70 -16.15 8.79
N GLU A 328 -5.52 -16.31 8.19
CA GLU A 328 -4.23 -16.37 8.87
C GLU A 328 -3.93 -15.07 9.63
N THR A 329 -4.09 -13.92 8.97
CA THR A 329 -3.82 -12.61 9.61
C THR A 329 -4.80 -12.35 10.75
N ARG A 330 -6.08 -12.66 10.55
CA ARG A 330 -7.11 -12.55 11.58
C ARG A 330 -6.76 -13.40 12.80
N ALA A 331 -6.37 -14.66 12.61
CA ALA A 331 -5.95 -15.54 13.69
C ALA A 331 -4.72 -15.00 14.42
N ALA A 332 -3.72 -14.49 13.69
CA ALA A 332 -2.51 -13.91 14.26
C ALA A 332 -2.79 -12.64 15.08
N VAL A 333 -3.69 -11.77 14.61
CA VAL A 333 -4.08 -10.55 15.36
C VAL A 333 -4.76 -10.93 16.67
N ILE A 334 -5.74 -11.82 16.64
CA ILE A 334 -6.51 -12.16 17.84
C ILE A 334 -5.67 -12.96 18.83
N GLY A 335 -4.80 -13.85 18.34
CA GLY A 335 -3.97 -14.69 19.19
C GLY A 335 -2.83 -13.95 19.91
N ASN A 336 -2.34 -12.84 19.34
CA ASN A 336 -1.16 -12.14 19.86
C ASN A 336 -1.47 -10.79 20.52
N VAL A 337 -2.66 -10.24 20.31
CA VAL A 337 -3.02 -8.94 20.91
C VAL A 337 -3.51 -9.11 22.35
N GLY A 338 -2.88 -8.35 23.25
CA GLY A 338 -3.23 -8.31 24.66
C GLY A 338 -4.44 -7.44 24.98
N THR A 339 -4.60 -6.30 24.30
CA THR A 339 -5.71 -5.37 24.52
C THR A 339 -6.58 -5.21 23.28
N MET A 340 -7.87 -5.46 23.43
CA MET A 340 -8.86 -5.31 22.35
C MET A 340 -9.83 -4.17 22.67
N ILE A 341 -9.99 -3.23 21.75
CA ILE A 341 -10.89 -2.08 21.83
C ILE A 341 -11.86 -2.12 20.65
N VAL A 342 -13.15 -2.22 20.94
CA VAL A 342 -14.22 -2.38 19.96
C VAL A 342 -15.19 -1.21 20.07
N PHE A 343 -15.29 -0.43 18.99
CA PHE A 343 -16.38 0.51 18.76
C PHE A 343 -17.56 -0.23 18.11
N ARG A 344 -18.60 0.50 17.71
CA ARG A 344 -19.73 -0.07 16.96
C ARG A 344 -19.25 -0.82 15.70
N VAL A 345 -19.68 -2.08 15.57
CA VAL A 345 -19.34 -2.98 14.44
C VAL A 345 -20.58 -3.44 13.67
N GLY A 346 -20.38 -4.25 12.62
CA GLY A 346 -21.45 -4.96 11.91
C GLY A 346 -21.95 -6.19 12.69
N SER A 347 -23.06 -6.78 12.24
CA SER A 347 -23.61 -8.00 12.85
C SER A 347 -22.64 -9.19 12.72
N THR A 348 -22.05 -9.39 11.55
CA THR A 348 -21.13 -10.50 11.31
C THR A 348 -19.86 -10.40 12.17
N ASP A 349 -19.29 -9.19 12.25
CA ASP A 349 -18.15 -8.92 13.16
C ASP A 349 -18.56 -9.12 14.63
N ALA A 350 -19.77 -8.71 15.01
CA ALA A 350 -20.26 -8.85 16.38
C ALA A 350 -20.46 -10.33 16.80
N GLU A 351 -20.99 -11.18 15.92
CA GLU A 351 -21.08 -12.64 16.15
C GLU A 351 -19.70 -13.27 16.38
N PHE A 352 -18.69 -12.78 15.66
CA PHE A 352 -17.33 -13.23 15.82
C PHE A 352 -16.74 -12.77 17.16
N LEU A 353 -16.92 -11.49 17.50
CA LEU A 353 -16.36 -10.87 18.72
C LEU A 353 -17.07 -11.30 20.00
N GLU A 354 -18.35 -11.68 19.95
CA GLU A 354 -19.09 -12.13 21.14
C GLU A 354 -18.33 -13.23 21.89
N LYS A 355 -17.63 -14.12 21.19
CA LYS A 355 -16.80 -15.17 21.79
C LYS A 355 -15.67 -14.62 22.67
N GLU A 356 -15.09 -13.49 22.31
CA GLU A 356 -14.01 -12.82 23.06
C GLU A 356 -14.53 -11.98 24.23
N PHE A 357 -15.77 -11.50 24.12
CA PHE A 357 -16.42 -10.63 25.11
C PHE A 357 -17.42 -11.37 26.02
N SER A 358 -17.63 -12.66 25.78
CA SER A 358 -18.49 -13.53 26.58
C SER A 358 -17.94 -13.70 28.00
N PRO A 359 -18.80 -13.73 29.04
CA PRO A 359 -20.27 -13.64 29.01
C PRO A 359 -20.82 -12.22 29.17
N THR A 360 -19.98 -11.19 29.09
CA THR A 360 -20.34 -9.82 29.53
C THR A 360 -21.17 -9.05 28.51
N PHE A 361 -20.88 -9.19 27.22
CA PHE A 361 -21.59 -8.48 26.15
C PHE A 361 -22.14 -9.45 25.11
N THR A 362 -23.31 -9.12 24.57
CA THR A 362 -23.94 -9.88 23.47
C THR A 362 -23.69 -9.21 22.12
N VAL A 363 -24.06 -9.89 21.04
CA VAL A 363 -24.05 -9.33 19.67
C VAL A 363 -24.81 -8.00 19.59
N GLU A 364 -26.00 -7.91 20.22
CA GLU A 364 -26.83 -6.71 20.19
C GLU A 364 -26.13 -5.51 20.83
N ASP A 365 -25.35 -5.72 21.89
CA ASP A 365 -24.60 -4.66 22.56
C ASP A 365 -23.57 -4.05 21.62
N LEU A 366 -22.79 -4.90 20.94
CA LEU A 366 -21.71 -4.50 20.02
C LEU A 366 -22.26 -3.70 18.82
N VAL A 367 -23.43 -4.09 18.31
CA VAL A 367 -24.08 -3.44 17.16
C VAL A 367 -24.71 -2.10 17.54
N ASN A 368 -25.25 -1.98 18.75
CA ASN A 368 -25.97 -0.78 19.20
C ASN A 368 -25.08 0.28 19.87
N LEU A 369 -23.82 -0.04 20.18
CA LEU A 369 -22.87 0.82 20.89
C LEU A 369 -22.84 2.27 20.35
N PRO A 370 -23.10 3.32 21.16
CA PRO A 370 -23.12 4.70 20.66
C PRO A 370 -21.75 5.20 20.17
N LYS A 371 -21.76 6.31 19.41
CA LYS A 371 -20.53 6.98 18.95
C LYS A 371 -19.63 7.31 20.16
N PHE A 372 -18.30 7.18 19.99
CA PHE A 372 -17.28 7.43 21.02
C PHE A 372 -17.37 6.53 22.26
N ASN A 373 -18.27 5.55 22.28
CA ASN A 373 -18.29 4.52 23.31
C ASN A 373 -17.57 3.28 22.77
N ILE A 374 -16.91 2.59 23.68
CA ILE A 374 -16.11 1.40 23.40
C ILE A 374 -16.46 0.30 24.40
N TYR A 375 -16.37 -0.93 23.92
CA TYR A 375 -16.17 -2.10 24.76
C TYR A 375 -14.73 -2.54 24.63
N LEU A 376 -14.12 -2.91 25.73
CA LEU A 376 -12.72 -3.30 25.71
C LEU A 376 -12.43 -4.44 26.69
N LYS A 377 -11.42 -5.21 26.31
CA LYS A 377 -10.72 -6.18 27.15
C LYS A 377 -9.32 -5.62 27.34
N LEU A 378 -9.13 -4.94 28.47
CA LEU A 378 -7.89 -4.24 28.78
C LEU A 378 -6.93 -5.21 29.44
N MET A 379 -5.68 -5.23 29.00
CA MET A 379 -4.65 -5.91 29.74
C MET A 379 -4.17 -5.01 30.89
N VAL A 380 -4.11 -5.59 32.09
CA VAL A 380 -3.64 -4.92 33.29
C VAL A 380 -2.67 -5.87 33.99
N ASP A 381 -1.40 -5.46 34.08
CA ASP A 381 -0.33 -6.23 34.73
C ASP A 381 -0.21 -7.65 34.14
N GLY A 382 -0.30 -7.75 32.81
CA GLY A 382 -0.21 -9.01 32.06
C GLY A 382 -1.47 -9.89 32.10
N VAL A 383 -2.52 -9.48 32.80
CA VAL A 383 -3.78 -10.22 32.90
C VAL A 383 -4.87 -9.50 32.11
N ALA A 384 -5.59 -10.23 31.26
CA ALA A 384 -6.75 -9.68 30.56
C ALA A 384 -7.90 -9.43 31.55
N SER A 385 -8.42 -8.20 31.58
CA SER A 385 -9.55 -7.84 32.42
C SER A 385 -10.83 -8.55 31.97
N THR A 386 -11.82 -8.62 32.86
CA THR A 386 -13.20 -8.82 32.41
C THR A 386 -13.57 -7.70 31.44
N PRO A 387 -14.25 -7.99 30.32
CA PRO A 387 -14.66 -6.94 29.40
C PRO A 387 -15.53 -5.89 30.09
N PHE A 388 -15.38 -4.62 29.71
CA PHE A 388 -16.16 -3.53 30.29
C PHE A 388 -16.42 -2.41 29.27
N SER A 389 -17.29 -1.48 29.65
CA SER A 389 -17.68 -0.34 28.83
C SER A 389 -16.95 0.94 29.23
N ALA A 390 -16.63 1.76 28.25
CA ALA A 390 -16.00 3.06 28.46
C ALA A 390 -16.37 4.05 27.34
N ALA A 391 -16.05 5.32 27.56
CA ALA A 391 -16.09 6.37 26.55
C ALA A 391 -14.67 6.83 26.24
N THR A 392 -14.35 7.03 24.96
CA THR A 392 -13.04 7.56 24.55
C THR A 392 -12.90 9.02 24.92
N LEU A 393 -11.68 9.45 25.23
CA LEU A 393 -11.40 10.86 25.47
C LEU A 393 -11.52 11.67 24.16
N PRO A 394 -11.99 12.93 24.21
CA PRO A 394 -11.89 13.84 23.07
C PRO A 394 -10.42 14.15 22.74
N PRO A 395 -10.11 14.68 21.53
CA PRO A 395 -8.76 15.13 21.19
C PRO A 395 -8.16 16.03 22.28
N MET A 396 -7.01 15.64 22.81
CA MET A 396 -6.37 16.31 23.96
C MET A 396 -5.38 17.39 23.54
N ALA A 397 -4.76 17.24 22.37
CA ALA A 397 -3.73 18.16 21.88
C ALA A 397 -4.36 19.42 21.29
N ARG A 398 -3.64 20.54 21.41
CA ARG A 398 -4.02 21.83 20.81
C ARG A 398 -3.21 22.05 19.55
N HIS A 399 -3.81 22.63 18.52
CA HIS A 399 -3.09 23.08 17.33
C HIS A 399 -2.09 24.17 17.70
N ILE A 400 -0.83 23.93 17.34
CA ILE A 400 0.29 24.86 17.56
C ILE A 400 0.59 25.62 16.25
N GLY A 401 0.09 25.14 15.10
CA GLY A 401 0.35 25.72 13.79
C GLY A 401 1.79 25.51 13.32
N SER A 402 2.40 24.39 13.73
CA SER A 402 3.79 24.03 13.46
C SER A 402 3.97 23.24 12.16
N ALA A 403 2.91 22.87 11.43
CA ALA A 403 3.01 21.95 10.30
C ALA A 403 4.01 22.40 9.23
N GLN A 404 3.97 23.67 8.81
CA GLN A 404 4.88 24.14 7.76
C GLN A 404 6.35 24.05 8.20
N LYS A 405 6.65 24.48 9.44
CA LYS A 405 8.00 24.41 10.00
C LYS A 405 8.49 22.96 10.10
N VAL A 406 7.59 22.06 10.52
CA VAL A 406 7.85 20.62 10.60
C VAL A 406 8.18 20.03 9.23
N ILE A 407 7.41 20.39 8.20
CA ILE A 407 7.63 19.93 6.82
C ILE A 407 8.99 20.42 6.32
N ASP A 408 9.32 21.69 6.51
CA ASP A 408 10.56 22.28 6.00
C ASP A 408 11.78 21.65 6.69
N VAL A 409 11.75 21.48 8.02
CA VAL A 409 12.82 20.79 8.78
C VAL A 409 12.98 19.34 8.32
N SER A 410 11.88 18.64 8.03
CA SER A 410 11.95 17.26 7.52
C SER A 410 12.54 17.21 6.11
N ARG A 411 12.17 18.16 5.23
CA ARG A 411 12.69 18.23 3.85
C ARG A 411 14.20 18.49 3.84
N GLU A 412 14.67 19.45 4.60
CA GLU A 412 16.09 19.81 4.69
C GLU A 412 16.97 18.62 5.12
N ARG A 413 16.45 17.76 6.00
CA ARG A 413 17.21 16.64 6.58
C ARG A 413 17.10 15.34 5.80
N TYR A 414 15.93 15.03 5.26
CA TYR A 414 15.60 13.68 4.77
C TYR A 414 15.12 13.63 3.31
N ALA A 415 14.98 14.76 2.62
CA ALA A 415 14.55 14.77 1.23
C ALA A 415 15.67 15.23 0.29
N ILE A 416 15.55 14.86 -0.99
CA ILE A 416 16.46 15.29 -2.04
C ILE A 416 15.66 16.03 -3.10
N PRO A 417 16.14 17.18 -3.62
CA PRO A 417 15.47 17.88 -4.71
C PRO A 417 15.29 16.99 -5.94
N ARG A 418 14.11 17.09 -6.56
CA ARG A 418 13.75 16.33 -7.75
C ARG A 418 14.75 16.44 -8.90
N SER A 419 15.36 17.61 -9.11
CA SER A 419 16.36 17.84 -10.17
C SER A 419 17.54 16.88 -10.04
N THR A 420 18.11 16.78 -8.84
CA THR A 420 19.23 15.89 -8.51
C THR A 420 18.87 14.41 -8.71
N ILE A 421 17.61 14.03 -8.44
CA ILE A 421 17.14 12.66 -8.64
C ILE A 421 16.96 12.36 -10.12
N ALA A 422 16.37 13.28 -10.89
CA ALA A 422 16.16 13.11 -12.32
C ALA A 422 17.47 12.88 -13.07
N GLU A 423 18.51 13.63 -12.73
CA GLU A 423 19.87 13.46 -13.26
C GLU A 423 20.44 12.08 -12.92
N LYS A 424 20.35 11.67 -11.64
CA LYS A 424 20.80 10.34 -11.21
C LYS A 424 20.05 9.20 -11.89
N VAL A 425 18.74 9.35 -12.10
CA VAL A 425 17.91 8.36 -12.80
C VAL A 425 18.27 8.27 -14.27
N LEU A 426 18.56 9.40 -14.93
CA LEU A 426 19.00 9.43 -16.32
C LEU A 426 20.37 8.75 -16.51
N ARG A 427 21.31 9.04 -15.62
CA ARG A 427 22.62 8.37 -15.58
C ARG A 427 22.46 6.88 -15.31
N TRP A 428 21.57 6.52 -14.39
CA TRP A 428 21.27 5.13 -14.05
C TRP A 428 20.59 4.38 -15.21
N SER A 429 19.71 5.03 -15.99
CA SER A 429 19.01 4.40 -17.12
C SER A 429 19.91 4.14 -18.33
N GLY A 430 21.14 4.67 -18.34
CA GLY A 430 22.10 4.48 -19.43
C GLY A 430 21.76 5.29 -20.69
N MET A 431 20.85 6.27 -20.61
CA MET A 431 20.45 7.11 -21.75
C MET A 431 21.46 8.23 -22.08
N GLU A 432 22.55 8.37 -21.35
CA GLU A 432 23.60 9.38 -21.63
C GLU A 432 24.48 9.05 -22.85
N THR A 433 24.37 7.88 -23.47
CA THR A 433 25.34 7.47 -24.51
C THR A 433 25.09 8.01 -25.93
N SER A 434 24.09 8.86 -26.17
CA SER A 434 23.83 9.40 -27.53
C SER A 434 23.73 10.92 -27.65
N SER A 435 23.22 11.63 -26.64
CA SER A 435 22.94 13.07 -26.74
C SER A 435 24.11 13.98 -26.34
N LEU A 436 25.01 13.53 -25.47
CA LEU A 436 26.17 14.34 -25.04
C LEU A 436 27.37 14.24 -25.99
N ARG A 437 27.47 13.18 -26.81
CA ARG A 437 28.54 13.05 -27.82
C ARG A 437 28.40 14.04 -28.99
N LEU A 438 27.19 14.47 -29.30
CA LEU A 438 26.93 15.44 -30.38
C LEU A 438 27.17 16.89 -29.96
N ALA A 439 27.20 17.18 -28.65
CA ALA A 439 27.51 18.51 -28.16
C ALA A 439 29.03 18.76 -28.09
N ASP A 440 29.83 17.73 -27.82
CA ASP A 440 31.27 17.85 -27.56
C ASP A 440 32.11 17.96 -28.85
N GLU A 441 31.66 17.39 -29.97
CA GLU A 441 32.36 17.54 -31.28
C GLU A 441 32.16 18.92 -31.93
N SER A 442 31.21 19.72 -31.46
CA SER A 442 30.94 21.07 -32.02
C SER A 442 31.78 22.18 -31.39
N ILE A 443 32.50 21.90 -30.29
CA ILE A 443 33.27 22.90 -29.52
C ILE A 443 34.77 22.88 -29.88
N LEU A 444 35.25 21.86 -30.59
CA LEU A 444 36.65 21.77 -31.03
C LEU A 444 36.84 22.32 -32.46
N ARG A 445 36.77 23.64 -32.60
CA ARG A 445 37.53 24.36 -33.64
C ARG A 445 38.50 25.32 -32.94
N PRO A 446 39.81 25.25 -33.21
CA PRO A 446 40.78 26.10 -32.52
C PRO A 446 40.54 27.58 -32.88
N MET A 447 40.38 28.43 -31.86
CA MET A 447 40.34 29.89 -31.99
C MET A 447 41.77 30.44 -32.20
N SER A 448 41.89 31.51 -32.99
CA SER A 448 43.14 32.18 -33.33
C SER A 448 43.77 32.98 -32.18
N ASP A 449 45.10 33.11 -32.22
CA ASP A 449 45.99 33.66 -31.18
C ASP A 449 45.72 35.11 -30.71
N GLU A 450 44.77 35.84 -31.32
CA GLU A 450 44.42 37.21 -30.92
C GLU A 450 43.56 37.27 -29.65
N ASN A 451 42.75 36.23 -29.37
CA ASN A 451 41.82 36.25 -28.22
C ASN A 451 42.48 35.85 -26.88
N ILE A 452 43.71 35.33 -26.89
CA ILE A 452 44.44 34.91 -25.68
C ILE A 452 45.08 36.11 -24.95
N LYS A 453 45.28 37.24 -25.65
CA LYS A 453 45.88 38.45 -25.03
C LYS A 453 44.88 39.26 -24.21
N LEU A 454 43.60 39.28 -24.59
CA LEU A 454 42.56 40.01 -23.87
C LEU A 454 42.18 39.35 -22.54
N ALA A 455 42.22 38.02 -22.47
CA ALA A 455 41.88 37.28 -21.25
C ALA A 455 42.96 37.36 -20.14
N LYS A 456 44.21 37.72 -20.49
CA LYS A 456 45.31 37.81 -19.51
C LYS A 456 45.42 39.16 -18.81
N GLU A 457 44.75 40.19 -19.31
CA GLU A 457 44.73 41.52 -18.68
C GLU A 457 43.57 41.69 -17.68
N GLU A 458 42.56 40.80 -17.71
CA GLU A 458 41.42 40.82 -16.78
C GLU A 458 41.70 40.04 -15.47
N ASP A 459 42.51 38.97 -15.52
CA ASP A 459 42.79 38.12 -14.35
C ASP A 459 43.79 38.74 -13.34
N GLU A 460 44.58 39.76 -13.71
CA GLU A 460 45.58 40.38 -12.81
C GLU A 460 45.01 41.51 -11.92
N MET A 461 43.71 41.84 -12.03
CA MET A 461 43.06 42.91 -11.23
C MET A 461 42.14 42.40 -10.11
N GLU A 462 41.82 41.11 -10.03
CA GLU A 462 40.85 40.57 -9.05
C GLU A 462 41.47 39.99 -7.76
N ASP A 463 42.79 39.75 -7.70
CA ASP A 463 43.46 39.11 -6.55
C ASP A 463 43.87 40.07 -5.40
N ALA A 464 43.30 41.29 -5.31
CA ALA A 464 43.75 42.31 -4.35
C ALA A 464 42.78 42.65 -3.20
N GLU A 465 41.58 42.08 -3.09
CA GLU A 465 40.66 42.39 -1.98
C GLU A 465 39.94 41.15 -1.42
N GLU A 466 40.69 40.26 -0.76
CA GLU A 466 40.13 39.36 0.26
C GLU A 466 40.85 39.61 1.59
N ASN A 467 40.18 40.27 2.54
CA ASN A 467 40.19 39.89 3.96
C ASN A 467 39.28 40.79 4.84
N ALA A 468 38.54 40.11 5.72
CA ALA A 468 37.88 40.56 6.97
C ALA A 468 36.37 40.89 6.94
N GLY A 469 35.60 40.10 7.71
CA GLY A 469 34.67 40.65 8.72
C GLY A 469 33.17 40.52 8.49
N ASP A 470 32.55 39.64 9.28
CA ASP A 470 31.22 39.76 9.92
C ASP A 470 29.93 39.75 9.08
N ALA A 471 29.22 38.62 9.20
CA ALA A 471 27.85 38.40 8.76
C ALA A 471 26.84 39.01 9.73
N GLU A 472 26.56 40.31 9.61
CA GLU A 472 25.39 40.95 10.26
C GLU A 472 24.92 42.23 9.54
N GLU A 473 24.72 42.20 8.22
CA GLU A 473 24.22 43.37 7.47
C GLU A 473 23.35 43.03 6.25
N TYR A 474 22.28 42.23 6.41
CA TYR A 474 21.30 41.98 5.33
C TYR A 474 19.93 42.65 5.51
N LEU A 475 19.76 43.53 6.53
CA LEU A 475 18.45 44.14 6.85
C LEU A 475 18.46 45.66 7.07
N LYS A 476 19.29 46.42 6.33
CA LYS A 476 19.18 47.89 6.29
C LYS A 476 19.00 48.39 4.85
N ILE A 477 17.82 48.95 4.59
CA ILE A 477 17.51 49.64 3.33
C ILE A 477 18.22 51.00 3.36
N THR A 478 19.16 51.23 2.45
CA THR A 478 19.84 52.51 2.31
C THR A 478 18.92 53.59 1.71
N PRO A 479 19.11 54.88 2.08
CA PRO A 479 18.26 55.99 1.62
C PRO A 479 18.28 56.21 0.09
N GLU A 480 19.29 55.69 -0.59
CA GLU A 480 19.43 55.78 -2.05
C GLU A 480 18.45 54.84 -2.78
N ARG A 481 18.12 53.68 -2.19
CA ARG A 481 17.16 52.73 -2.75
C ARG A 481 15.71 53.24 -2.66
N LEU A 482 15.41 54.11 -1.70
CA LEU A 482 14.13 54.82 -1.56
C LEU A 482 13.94 55.94 -2.59
N LYS A 483 15.03 56.60 -3.02
CA LYS A 483 14.99 57.63 -4.07
C LYS A 483 14.77 57.06 -5.48
N VAL A 484 15.20 55.81 -5.71
CA VAL A 484 14.98 55.09 -6.97
C VAL A 484 13.51 54.63 -7.10
N LEU A 485 12.84 54.30 -5.98
CA LEU A 485 11.44 53.87 -5.95
C LEU A 485 10.42 55.01 -6.04
N GLN A 486 10.82 56.28 -5.85
CA GLN A 486 9.90 57.43 -5.83
C GLN A 486 9.86 58.27 -7.13
N LYS A 487 10.51 57.83 -8.22
CA LYS A 487 10.34 58.48 -9.54
C LYS A 487 9.35 57.72 -10.40
N ALA A 488 8.08 58.10 -10.32
CA ALA A 488 7.10 57.82 -11.35
C ALA A 488 7.30 58.78 -12.54
N PRO A 489 7.14 58.33 -13.80
CA PRO A 489 6.69 59.20 -14.87
C PRO A 489 5.20 58.93 -15.15
N SER A 490 4.39 59.92 -14.83
CA SER A 490 3.05 60.10 -15.35
C SER A 490 3.10 60.67 -16.77
N GLY A 491 2.41 60.02 -17.71
CA GLY A 491 1.82 60.66 -18.90
C GLY A 491 2.64 60.60 -20.21
N GLY A 492 2.15 59.85 -21.20
CA GLY A 492 2.55 59.98 -22.60
C GLY A 492 2.47 58.67 -23.40
N SER A 493 1.60 58.64 -24.40
CA SER A 493 1.21 57.49 -25.22
C SER A 493 2.24 57.03 -26.26
N LYS A 494 2.42 55.71 -26.42
CA LYS A 494 2.58 55.03 -27.73
C LYS A 494 2.32 53.52 -27.58
N LYS A 495 1.46 53.02 -28.48
CA LYS A 495 0.92 51.67 -28.57
C LYS A 495 1.99 50.67 -29.03
N ASP A 496 2.30 49.65 -28.24
CA ASP A 496 2.93 48.44 -28.76
C ASP A 496 1.85 47.36 -28.97
N LYS A 497 1.72 46.99 -30.24
CA LYS A 497 0.67 46.09 -30.73
C LYS A 497 0.93 44.64 -30.28
N PRO A 498 -0.11 43.85 -30.01
CA PRO A 498 0.02 42.41 -29.87
C PRO A 498 0.62 41.79 -31.15
N LYS A 499 1.63 40.92 -31.00
CA LYS A 499 2.45 40.39 -32.11
C LYS A 499 1.84 39.21 -32.85
N PHE A 500 0.82 38.55 -32.29
CA PHE A 500 0.25 37.32 -32.85
C PHE A 500 -1.27 37.36 -32.85
N SER A 501 -1.88 37.03 -33.98
CA SER A 501 -3.33 36.99 -34.19
C SER A 501 -3.83 35.55 -34.16
N HIS A 502 -4.88 35.27 -33.38
CA HIS A 502 -5.44 33.93 -33.20
C HIS A 502 -6.93 33.92 -33.53
N THR A 503 -7.38 32.84 -34.15
CA THR A 503 -8.78 32.68 -34.59
C THR A 503 -9.50 31.62 -33.76
N CYS A 504 -10.68 31.95 -33.24
CA CYS A 504 -11.52 31.00 -32.53
C CYS A 504 -11.96 29.89 -33.49
N THR A 505 -11.63 28.63 -33.18
CA THR A 505 -12.03 27.46 -33.96
C THR A 505 -13.55 27.26 -34.01
N ARG A 506 -14.30 27.82 -33.04
CA ARG A 506 -15.77 27.68 -32.98
C ARG A 506 -16.53 28.79 -33.69
N CYS A 507 -16.20 30.06 -33.42
CA CYS A 507 -16.97 31.20 -33.92
C CYS A 507 -16.20 32.09 -34.90
N GLY A 508 -14.94 31.76 -35.21
CA GLY A 508 -14.11 32.54 -36.13
C GLY A 508 -13.65 33.90 -35.60
N LYS A 509 -13.98 34.26 -34.34
CA LYS A 509 -13.56 35.54 -33.74
C LYS A 509 -12.03 35.58 -33.62
N VAL A 510 -11.43 36.61 -34.18
CA VAL A 510 -9.97 36.84 -34.16
C VAL A 510 -9.62 37.75 -32.99
N TRP A 511 -8.55 37.42 -32.26
CA TRP A 511 -8.00 38.29 -31.22
C TRP A 511 -6.47 38.24 -31.23
N ASP A 512 -5.86 39.34 -30.82
CA ASP A 512 -4.42 39.48 -30.84
C ASP A 512 -3.86 39.41 -29.42
N MET A 513 -2.75 38.69 -29.24
CA MET A 513 -2.07 38.57 -27.94
C MET A 513 -0.54 38.55 -28.10
N PRO A 514 0.23 38.89 -27.04
CA PRO A 514 1.69 38.98 -27.13
C PRO A 514 2.41 37.62 -27.13
N VAL A 515 1.68 36.52 -26.98
CA VAL A 515 2.22 35.15 -26.85
C VAL A 515 1.69 34.27 -28.00
N GLN A 516 2.55 33.47 -28.60
CA GLN A 516 2.18 32.52 -29.66
C GLN A 516 1.63 31.23 -29.03
N LEU A 517 0.39 30.87 -29.39
CA LEU A 517 -0.26 29.62 -28.99
C LEU A 517 0.02 28.52 -30.02
N ASP A 518 0.00 27.26 -29.58
CA ASP A 518 0.22 26.07 -30.41
C ASP A 518 -0.90 25.94 -31.47
N PRO A 519 -0.58 26.03 -32.78
CA PRO A 519 -1.56 26.01 -33.86
C PRO A 519 -2.19 24.64 -34.09
N THR A 520 -1.65 23.57 -33.50
CA THR A 520 -2.18 22.20 -33.66
C THR A 520 -3.39 21.91 -32.78
N ARG A 521 -3.71 22.82 -31.83
CA ARG A 521 -4.82 22.65 -30.88
C ARG A 521 -5.97 23.62 -31.19
N PRO A 522 -7.23 23.19 -31.04
CA PRO A 522 -8.37 24.08 -31.25
C PRO A 522 -8.39 25.17 -30.17
N MET A 523 -8.45 26.43 -30.62
CA MET A 523 -8.44 27.62 -29.77
C MET A 523 -9.85 28.19 -29.67
N TYR A 524 -10.29 28.59 -28.47
CA TYR A 524 -11.63 29.12 -28.25
C TYR A 524 -11.56 30.49 -27.57
N CYS A 525 -12.36 31.45 -28.05
CA CYS A 525 -12.49 32.74 -27.39
C CYS A 525 -13.23 32.60 -26.04
N ALA A 526 -13.14 33.63 -25.20
CA ALA A 526 -13.77 33.66 -23.87
C ALA A 526 -15.28 33.36 -23.91
N ASP A 527 -15.98 33.83 -24.95
CA ASP A 527 -17.42 33.63 -25.11
C ASP A 527 -17.79 32.18 -25.50
N CYS A 528 -16.90 31.51 -26.26
CA CYS A 528 -17.13 30.16 -26.77
C CYS A 528 -16.68 29.06 -25.80
N MET A 529 -15.79 29.37 -24.88
CA MET A 529 -15.21 28.38 -23.97
C MET A 529 -16.24 27.70 -23.05
N PRO A 530 -17.24 28.40 -22.46
CA PRO A 530 -18.30 27.79 -21.66
C PRO A 530 -19.15 26.82 -22.48
N ILE A 531 -19.50 27.20 -23.70
CA ILE A 531 -20.38 26.41 -24.57
C ILE A 531 -19.69 25.12 -25.04
N VAL A 532 -18.40 25.18 -25.38
CA VAL A 532 -17.60 23.99 -25.72
C VAL A 532 -17.44 23.05 -24.52
N ARG A 533 -17.32 23.60 -23.30
CA ARG A 533 -17.27 22.78 -22.08
C ARG A 533 -18.58 22.03 -21.85
N ASP A 534 -19.73 22.66 -22.10
CA ASP A 534 -21.03 22.03 -21.92
C ASP A 534 -21.36 21.02 -23.03
N GLU A 535 -20.95 21.26 -24.27
CA GLU A 535 -21.05 20.28 -25.37
C GLU A 535 -20.21 19.02 -25.11
N ARG A 536 -19.00 19.17 -24.55
CA ARG A 536 -18.18 18.01 -24.15
C ARG A 536 -18.82 17.21 -23.02
N LYS A 537 -19.44 17.89 -22.05
CA LYS A 537 -20.22 17.22 -20.99
C LYS A 537 -21.42 16.46 -21.55
N ASN A 538 -22.14 17.02 -22.52
CA ASN A 538 -23.30 16.36 -23.12
C ASN A 538 -22.93 15.21 -24.07
N LYS A 539 -21.83 15.30 -24.83
CA LYS A 539 -21.30 14.17 -25.62
C LYS A 539 -20.97 12.95 -24.76
N SER A 540 -20.44 13.17 -23.55
CA SER A 540 -20.16 12.08 -22.59
C SER A 540 -21.42 11.41 -22.01
N LYS A 541 -22.59 12.06 -22.10
CA LYS A 541 -23.88 11.49 -21.68
C LYS A 541 -24.59 10.74 -22.80
N ILE A 542 -24.47 11.22 -24.05
CA ILE A 542 -25.11 10.59 -25.23
C ILE A 542 -24.38 9.29 -25.64
N SER A 543 -23.06 9.18 -25.44
CA SER A 543 -22.31 7.94 -25.74
C SER A 543 -22.61 6.77 -24.79
N ARG A 544 -23.48 6.96 -23.79
CA ARG A 544 -23.90 5.90 -22.85
C ARG A 544 -25.24 5.25 -23.21
N THR A 545 -25.93 5.72 -24.26
CA THR A 545 -27.31 5.26 -24.53
C THR A 545 -27.57 4.63 -25.90
N ASN A 546 -26.63 4.55 -26.84
CA ASN A 546 -26.87 3.87 -28.13
C ASN A 546 -25.71 2.96 -28.57
N PRO A 547 -25.87 1.61 -28.59
CA PRO A 547 -24.83 0.66 -29.02
C PRO A 547 -24.66 0.50 -30.54
N VAL A 548 -25.39 1.27 -31.37
CA VAL A 548 -25.53 0.96 -32.81
C VAL A 548 -24.61 1.80 -33.71
N GLU A 549 -24.06 2.93 -33.25
CA GLU A 549 -23.18 3.79 -34.07
C GLU A 549 -21.70 3.39 -34.03
N ALA A 550 -21.28 2.53 -33.10
CA ALA A 550 -19.88 2.12 -32.94
C ALA A 550 -19.37 1.14 -34.03
N GLU A 551 -20.28 0.51 -34.78
CA GLU A 551 -19.91 -0.40 -35.88
C GLU A 551 -19.78 0.31 -37.24
N PHE A 552 -20.39 1.48 -37.42
CA PHE A 552 -20.35 2.22 -38.68
C PHE A 552 -19.05 3.05 -38.85
N GLU A 553 -18.46 3.54 -37.75
CA GLU A 553 -17.20 4.30 -37.78
C GLU A 553 -15.94 3.43 -37.98
N LYS A 554 -16.03 2.11 -37.74
CA LYS A 554 -14.93 1.17 -38.01
C LYS A 554 -14.75 0.90 -39.52
N SER A 555 -15.77 1.18 -40.33
CA SER A 555 -15.79 0.93 -41.77
C SER A 555 -15.12 2.03 -42.59
N ILE A 556 -14.99 3.25 -42.05
CA ILE A 556 -14.57 4.45 -42.81
C ILE A 556 -13.08 4.79 -42.61
N LYS A 557 -12.39 4.20 -41.62
CA LYS A 557 -10.96 4.50 -41.33
C LYS A 557 -9.94 3.58 -42.04
N LYS A 558 -10.38 2.73 -42.97
CA LYS A 558 -9.49 2.01 -43.89
C LYS A 558 -9.63 2.63 -45.28
N GLU A 559 -9.09 3.82 -45.48
CA GLU A 559 -8.65 4.33 -46.78
C GLU A 559 -7.98 5.69 -46.59
N VAL A 560 -7.05 6.02 -47.49
CA VAL A 560 -6.15 7.19 -47.57
C VAL A 560 -4.74 6.99 -46.98
N GLU A 561 -3.90 6.26 -47.73
CA GLU A 561 -2.48 6.58 -47.92
C GLU A 561 -2.30 7.17 -49.33
N PRO A 562 -1.40 8.14 -49.55
CA PRO A 562 -1.18 8.73 -50.87
C PRO A 562 -0.13 7.96 -51.69
N ASP A 563 -0.44 7.91 -52.97
CA ASP A 563 0.18 7.20 -54.08
C ASP A 563 1.58 7.74 -54.48
N GLN A 564 2.52 6.86 -54.81
CA GLN A 564 3.50 7.08 -55.89
C GLN A 564 3.88 5.78 -56.61
N PRO A 565 4.17 5.82 -57.93
CA PRO A 565 4.04 4.67 -58.83
C PRO A 565 5.39 4.13 -59.34
N ASN A 566 5.51 2.80 -59.52
CA ASN A 566 5.95 2.21 -60.79
C ASN A 566 6.01 0.66 -60.84
N ARG A 567 5.28 0.15 -61.85
CA ARG A 567 5.52 -0.99 -62.76
C ARG A 567 5.25 -2.46 -62.37
N PRO A 568 4.74 -3.27 -63.34
CA PRO A 568 4.10 -4.57 -63.09
C PRO A 568 4.87 -5.78 -63.67
N ARG A 569 4.50 -7.01 -63.26
CA ARG A 569 4.63 -8.20 -64.13
C ARG A 569 3.66 -9.33 -63.78
N ILE A 570 3.34 -10.09 -64.83
CA ILE A 570 2.17 -10.95 -65.09
C ILE A 570 2.44 -12.42 -64.67
N VAL A 571 1.38 -13.23 -64.68
CA VAL A 571 1.26 -14.68 -65.02
C VAL A 571 1.05 -15.59 -63.78
N GLY A 572 0.05 -16.49 -63.68
CA GLY A 572 -0.93 -16.99 -64.65
C GLY A 572 -1.97 -17.94 -64.01
N GLU A 573 -2.92 -18.35 -64.85
CA GLU A 573 -4.10 -19.20 -64.59
C GLU A 573 -3.77 -20.69 -64.32
N ILE A 574 -4.74 -21.47 -63.81
CA ILE A 574 -5.14 -22.82 -64.29
C ILE A 574 -6.54 -23.19 -63.74
N ASN A 575 -7.33 -23.85 -64.60
CA ASN A 575 -8.72 -24.32 -64.49
C ASN A 575 -8.92 -25.70 -63.81
N LEU A 576 -10.11 -25.86 -63.18
CA LEU A 576 -11.11 -26.98 -63.02
C LEU A 576 -10.86 -28.38 -63.67
N PRO A 577 -11.70 -29.46 -63.47
CA PRO A 577 -12.59 -29.94 -62.36
C PRO A 577 -12.56 -31.50 -62.13
N ASP A 578 -13.35 -32.06 -61.17
CA ASP A 578 -14.39 -33.11 -61.40
C ASP A 578 -15.00 -33.76 -60.12
N LYS A 579 -16.30 -34.10 -60.21
CA LYS A 579 -17.23 -34.84 -59.28
C LYS A 579 -17.15 -36.39 -59.54
N PRO A 580 -18.06 -37.34 -59.08
CA PRO A 580 -19.28 -37.33 -58.21
C PRO A 580 -19.48 -38.56 -57.24
N LYS A 581 -20.57 -38.55 -56.43
CA LYS A 581 -21.72 -39.53 -56.33
C LYS A 581 -22.50 -39.37 -55.00
N GLU A 582 -23.77 -38.91 -55.01
CA GLU A 582 -25.08 -39.66 -54.98
C GLU A 582 -25.43 -40.22 -53.57
N THR A 583 -26.63 -40.14 -52.95
CA THR A 583 -28.08 -40.04 -53.31
C THR A 583 -28.86 -39.30 -52.18
N VAL A 584 -29.79 -38.34 -52.35
CA VAL A 584 -31.20 -38.26 -52.86
C VAL A 584 -32.32 -38.78 -51.92
N SER A 585 -33.15 -37.87 -51.39
CA SER A 585 -34.62 -37.84 -51.61
C SER A 585 -35.24 -36.48 -51.22
N THR A 586 -35.95 -35.86 -52.16
CA THR A 586 -36.74 -34.61 -52.11
C THR A 586 -38.16 -34.86 -51.59
N ASP A 587 -38.93 -33.87 -51.08
CA ASP A 587 -39.79 -33.04 -51.92
C ASP A 587 -40.36 -31.77 -51.23
N GLN A 588 -40.14 -30.61 -51.88
CA GLN A 588 -41.12 -29.61 -52.38
C GLN A 588 -42.03 -28.87 -51.35
N LYS A 589 -42.30 -27.54 -51.35
CA LYS A 589 -42.26 -26.45 -52.35
C LYS A 589 -42.42 -25.08 -51.61
N THR A 590 -41.65 -24.06 -52.00
CA THR A 590 -41.99 -22.63 -52.32
C THR A 590 -43.32 -22.01 -51.80
N VAL A 591 -43.52 -20.78 -51.28
CA VAL A 591 -42.94 -19.41 -51.40
C VAL A 591 -43.38 -18.52 -50.19
N ASN A 592 -42.53 -17.54 -49.83
CA ASN A 592 -42.73 -16.20 -49.18
C ASN A 592 -44.13 -15.51 -49.29
N PRO A 593 -44.40 -14.30 -48.68
CA PRO A 593 -43.68 -13.48 -47.68
C PRO A 593 -44.56 -12.78 -46.59
N LYS A 594 -43.88 -12.08 -45.66
CA LYS A 594 -44.28 -10.89 -44.87
C LYS A 594 -45.73 -10.35 -44.97
N SER A 595 -46.39 -10.16 -43.83
CA SER A 595 -46.56 -8.84 -43.18
C SER A 595 -47.42 -8.97 -41.91
N LEU A 596 -46.80 -8.76 -40.75
CA LEU A 596 -47.46 -8.58 -39.47
C LEU A 596 -47.93 -7.12 -39.37
N LEU A 597 -49.12 -6.86 -39.87
CA LEU A 597 -49.92 -5.68 -39.54
C LEU A 597 -51.39 -6.07 -39.79
N GLU A 598 -52.06 -6.42 -38.68
CA GLU A 598 -53.50 -6.27 -38.51
C GLU A 598 -54.44 -7.06 -39.44
N GLU A 599 -54.63 -8.35 -39.12
CA GLU A 599 -55.97 -8.96 -39.03
C GLU A 599 -56.12 -9.34 -37.54
N LEU A 600 -56.64 -8.50 -36.66
CA LEU A 600 -57.95 -7.87 -36.71
C LEU A 600 -59.05 -8.88 -37.06
N GLU A 601 -59.91 -9.05 -36.06
CA GLU A 601 -61.31 -9.51 -36.14
C GLU A 601 -61.55 -11.01 -35.99
N LEU A 602 -61.71 -11.48 -34.74
CA LEU A 602 -63.02 -11.53 -34.06
C LEU A 602 -64.06 -12.38 -34.80
N ILE A 603 -64.07 -13.65 -34.45
CA ILE A 603 -65.30 -14.42 -34.37
C ILE A 603 -66.05 -13.94 -33.11
N LYS A 604 -67.08 -13.12 -33.37
CA LYS A 604 -68.41 -12.99 -32.71
C LYS A 604 -68.62 -13.92 -31.50
N GLY A 605 -69.15 -13.52 -30.35
CA GLY A 605 -69.97 -12.39 -29.88
C GLY A 605 -70.81 -12.92 -28.69
N GLY A 606 -71.31 -12.17 -27.71
CA GLY A 606 -71.23 -10.75 -27.39
C GLY A 606 -72.01 -10.38 -26.10
N ALA A 607 -71.91 -9.08 -25.75
CA ALA A 607 -72.76 -8.21 -24.90
C ALA A 607 -72.71 -8.42 -23.35
N VAL A 608 -72.66 -7.40 -22.45
CA VAL A 608 -73.27 -6.04 -22.39
C VAL A 608 -72.53 -5.12 -21.37
N GLU A 609 -72.30 -3.84 -21.76
CA GLU A 609 -72.30 -2.51 -21.04
C GLU A 609 -71.73 -2.29 -19.60
N THR A 610 -71.26 -1.11 -19.12
CA THR A 610 -70.98 0.27 -19.64
C THR A 610 -70.12 1.11 -18.63
N LYS A 611 -69.34 2.08 -19.18
CA LYS A 611 -68.94 3.46 -18.71
C LYS A 611 -68.10 3.64 -17.40
N LYS A 612 -66.84 4.15 -17.48
CA LYS A 612 -66.32 5.57 -17.50
C LYS A 612 -66.62 6.36 -16.20
N LYS A 613 -65.77 7.20 -15.58
CA LYS A 613 -64.48 7.88 -15.90
C LYS A 613 -63.95 8.59 -14.62
N LYS A 614 -62.61 8.66 -14.48
CA LYS A 614 -61.74 9.80 -14.08
C LYS A 614 -61.91 10.61 -12.76
N VAL A 615 -60.76 10.69 -12.05
CA VAL A 615 -60.01 11.89 -11.57
C VAL A 615 -60.17 12.39 -10.13
N GLU A 616 -58.99 12.71 -9.55
CA GLU A 616 -58.65 13.59 -8.42
C GLU A 616 -58.67 13.08 -6.97
N ALA A 617 -57.48 13.20 -6.34
CA ALA A 617 -57.26 13.33 -4.89
C ALA A 617 -57.74 14.75 -4.44
N PRO A 618 -58.03 15.07 -3.15
CA PRO A 618 -57.07 14.90 -2.04
C PRO A 618 -57.66 14.77 -0.62
N LEU A 619 -56.74 14.72 0.35
CA LEU A 619 -56.83 15.30 1.70
C LEU A 619 -57.68 14.62 2.80
N ASN A 620 -56.93 14.32 3.86
CA ASN A 620 -57.18 14.69 5.26
C ASN A 620 -58.00 13.77 6.17
N LYS A 621 -57.29 13.47 7.27
CA LYS A 621 -57.66 13.71 8.67
C LYS A 621 -58.43 12.63 9.40
N ARG A 622 -57.76 12.27 10.52
CA ARG A 622 -58.34 12.18 11.87
C ARG A 622 -59.22 10.93 12.04
N GLN A 623 -59.27 10.30 13.19
CA GLN A 623 -58.83 10.61 14.54
C GLN A 623 -58.85 9.25 15.27
N ASN A 624 -58.02 9.08 16.31
CA ASN A 624 -58.49 8.92 17.69
C ASN A 624 -59.67 7.94 17.84
N ASP A 625 -59.62 6.92 18.68
CA ASP A 625 -59.29 7.03 20.10
C ASP A 625 -59.10 5.63 20.70
N LYS A 626 -58.15 5.57 21.64
CA LYS A 626 -58.25 5.03 23.02
C LYS A 626 -59.04 3.73 23.25
N TRP A 627 -58.28 2.72 23.71
CA TRP A 627 -58.38 2.00 25.01
C TRP A 627 -59.76 1.77 25.64
N PRO A 628 -60.02 0.61 26.30
CA PRO A 628 -59.16 0.15 27.41
C PRO A 628 -59.05 -1.37 27.68
N ASN A 629 -58.15 -1.67 28.62
CA ASN A 629 -57.93 -2.92 29.34
C ASN A 629 -59.20 -3.57 29.92
N ASN A 630 -59.34 -4.90 29.82
CA ASN A 630 -59.16 -5.83 30.96
C ASN A 630 -59.46 -7.30 30.58
N LYS A 631 -58.58 -8.21 31.02
CA LYS A 631 -58.76 -9.67 31.18
C LYS A 631 -59.79 -9.98 32.29
N PRO A 632 -60.17 -11.24 32.65
CA PRO A 632 -59.85 -12.60 32.15
C PRO A 632 -61.15 -13.40 31.82
N GLN A 633 -61.19 -14.63 31.26
CA GLN A 633 -60.85 -15.92 31.86
C GLN A 633 -61.09 -17.07 30.84
N ASN A 634 -60.09 -17.93 30.69
CA ASN A 634 -60.10 -19.36 30.31
C ASN A 634 -61.21 -19.96 29.45
N GLN A 635 -60.82 -20.51 28.29
CA GLN A 635 -61.04 -21.93 27.96
C GLN A 635 -60.07 -22.43 26.87
N LYS A 636 -59.27 -23.45 27.27
CA LYS A 636 -58.68 -24.56 26.51
C LYS A 636 -58.57 -24.45 24.98
N LEU A 637 -57.37 -24.63 24.44
CA LEU A 637 -57.06 -25.69 23.46
C LEU A 637 -55.55 -25.76 23.20
N ALA A 638 -54.98 -26.90 23.55
CA ALA A 638 -53.68 -27.38 23.09
C ALA A 638 -53.81 -27.77 21.61
N THR A 639 -52.81 -27.45 20.79
CA THR A 639 -52.25 -28.26 19.69
C THR A 639 -51.39 -27.37 18.81
N THR A 640 -50.06 -27.49 18.90
CA THR A 640 -49.06 -27.33 17.82
C THR A 640 -47.65 -27.38 18.44
N SER A 641 -47.26 -28.56 18.92
CA SER A 641 -45.86 -28.89 19.27
C SER A 641 -45.44 -30.21 18.61
N TYR A 642 -45.79 -30.41 17.33
CA TYR A 642 -45.53 -31.67 16.63
C TYR A 642 -44.81 -31.57 15.28
N ASP A 643 -44.37 -30.38 14.83
CA ASP A 643 -43.71 -30.24 13.51
C ASP A 643 -42.25 -29.73 13.54
N GLN A 644 -41.67 -29.46 14.72
CA GLN A 644 -40.27 -29.01 14.83
C GLN A 644 -39.30 -30.07 15.40
N ALA A 645 -39.79 -31.08 16.11
CA ALA A 645 -38.96 -32.18 16.63
C ALA A 645 -38.54 -33.18 15.53
N ASP A 646 -39.36 -33.35 14.48
CA ASP A 646 -39.15 -34.40 13.46
C ASP A 646 -38.10 -34.05 12.39
N LYS A 647 -37.71 -32.77 12.30
CA LYS A 647 -36.66 -32.28 11.39
C LYS A 647 -35.25 -32.34 12.01
N GLN A 648 -35.12 -32.27 13.34
CA GLN A 648 -33.83 -32.42 14.02
C GLN A 648 -33.40 -33.89 14.10
N ASP A 649 -34.33 -34.82 14.27
CA ASP A 649 -34.02 -36.25 14.40
C ASP A 649 -33.59 -36.91 13.06
N LYS A 650 -34.14 -36.44 11.93
CA LYS A 650 -33.70 -36.85 10.57
C LYS A 650 -32.31 -36.34 10.19
N LYS A 651 -31.87 -35.21 10.74
CA LYS A 651 -30.54 -34.61 10.49
C LYS A 651 -29.46 -35.27 11.35
N ALA A 652 -29.80 -35.71 12.56
CA ALA A 652 -28.92 -36.51 13.43
C ALA A 652 -28.69 -37.93 12.88
N LYS A 653 -29.73 -38.60 12.38
CA LYS A 653 -29.64 -39.94 11.75
C LYS A 653 -28.85 -39.96 10.44
N ARG A 654 -28.79 -38.85 9.68
CA ARG A 654 -27.93 -38.73 8.49
C ARG A 654 -26.45 -38.58 8.87
N ARG A 655 -26.14 -37.78 9.89
CA ARG A 655 -24.77 -37.59 10.38
C ARG A 655 -24.16 -38.86 11.01
N SER A 656 -24.96 -39.72 11.63
CA SER A 656 -24.44 -41.00 12.15
C SER A 656 -24.16 -42.01 11.02
N LYS A 657 -24.99 -42.04 9.96
CA LYS A 657 -24.77 -42.91 8.78
C LYS A 657 -23.53 -42.50 7.97
N ASP A 658 -23.26 -41.20 7.85
CA ASP A 658 -22.08 -40.71 7.12
C ASP A 658 -20.78 -40.95 7.92
N ARG A 659 -20.85 -40.87 9.26
CA ARG A 659 -19.73 -41.21 10.14
C ARG A 659 -19.40 -42.72 10.11
N GLN A 660 -20.43 -43.56 10.10
CA GLN A 660 -20.27 -45.01 10.03
C GLN A 660 -19.75 -45.48 8.65
N LYS A 661 -20.12 -44.77 7.57
CA LYS A 661 -19.52 -44.97 6.24
C LYS A 661 -18.05 -44.54 6.15
N LEU A 662 -17.65 -43.51 6.89
CA LEU A 662 -16.26 -43.06 6.95
C LEU A 662 -15.40 -44.03 7.77
N GLU A 663 -15.91 -44.56 8.88
CA GLU A 663 -15.25 -45.58 9.68
C GLU A 663 -15.10 -46.92 8.91
N ASP A 664 -16.09 -47.31 8.09
CA ASP A 664 -16.01 -48.47 7.17
C ASP A 664 -15.06 -48.28 5.97
N VAL A 665 -14.73 -47.04 5.62
CA VAL A 665 -13.75 -46.72 4.57
C VAL A 665 -12.34 -46.71 5.16
N PHE A 666 -12.17 -46.27 6.40
CA PHE A 666 -10.89 -46.34 7.11
C PHE A 666 -10.51 -47.79 7.46
N SER A 667 -11.46 -48.63 7.87
CA SER A 667 -11.21 -50.06 8.16
C SER A 667 -10.82 -50.87 6.91
N LYS A 668 -11.26 -50.46 5.71
CA LYS A 668 -10.90 -51.10 4.43
C LYS A 668 -9.55 -50.66 3.87
N ILE A 669 -8.96 -49.57 4.39
CA ILE A 669 -7.65 -49.08 3.97
C ILE A 669 -6.52 -49.74 4.78
N GLU A 670 -6.82 -50.23 5.99
CA GLU A 670 -5.83 -50.93 6.85
C GLU A 670 -5.50 -52.37 6.40
N ASP A 671 -6.31 -52.99 5.52
CA ASP A 671 -6.15 -54.40 5.10
C ASP A 671 -5.34 -54.63 3.81
N ARG A 672 -4.67 -53.61 3.25
CA ARG A 672 -3.90 -53.76 1.99
C ARG A 672 -2.55 -53.04 1.94
N VAL A 673 -1.58 -53.43 2.76
CA VAL A 673 -0.14 -53.35 2.39
C VAL A 673 0.63 -54.50 3.09
N PRO A 674 1.43 -55.31 2.37
CA PRO A 674 2.18 -56.42 2.96
C PRO A 674 3.43 -55.98 3.73
N VAL A 675 3.64 -56.67 4.85
CA VAL A 675 4.75 -56.58 5.81
C VAL A 675 6.09 -57.01 5.19
N LYS A 676 7.16 -56.24 5.44
CA LYS A 676 8.54 -56.76 5.52
C LYS A 676 9.13 -56.40 6.89
N ASN A 677 9.42 -57.46 7.64
CA ASN A 677 9.92 -57.51 9.00
C ASN A 677 11.11 -56.59 9.31
N LYS A 678 11.09 -55.99 10.51
CA LYS A 678 12.23 -56.00 11.45
C LYS A 678 11.72 -55.79 12.87
N GLU A 679 12.02 -56.76 13.72
CA GLU A 679 11.61 -56.89 15.13
C GLU A 679 12.13 -55.74 16.00
N ALA A 680 11.29 -55.27 16.93
CA ALA A 680 11.69 -54.44 18.06
C ALA A 680 11.48 -55.25 19.35
N LYS A 681 12.57 -55.49 20.09
CA LYS A 681 12.56 -56.00 21.46
C LYS A 681 12.39 -54.84 22.46
N GLU A 682 11.70 -55.14 23.55
CA GLU A 682 11.47 -54.30 24.73
C GLU A 682 12.77 -53.70 25.34
N PRO A 683 12.68 -52.55 26.03
CA PRO A 683 13.85 -51.85 26.56
C PRO A 683 14.32 -52.45 27.90
N PRO A 684 15.64 -52.56 28.14
CA PRO A 684 16.14 -52.85 29.48
C PRO A 684 16.27 -51.56 30.31
N GLU A 685 15.95 -51.71 31.60
CA GLU A 685 16.28 -50.77 32.68
C GLU A 685 17.80 -50.56 32.78
N THR A 686 18.18 -49.42 33.36
CA THR A 686 19.54 -48.93 33.71
C THR A 686 20.34 -48.28 32.57
N ALA A 687 20.15 -46.95 32.42
CA ALA A 687 21.02 -46.09 31.62
C ALA A 687 21.93 -45.24 32.53
N GLU A 688 23.24 -45.35 32.35
CA GLU A 688 24.25 -44.50 32.97
C GLU A 688 24.18 -43.04 32.45
N PRO A 689 24.54 -42.03 33.26
CA PRO A 689 24.40 -40.62 32.88
C PRO A 689 25.50 -40.16 31.90
N ARG A 690 25.08 -39.50 30.82
CA ARG A 690 25.95 -38.90 29.79
C ARG A 690 26.66 -37.65 30.33
N THR A 691 27.97 -37.55 30.09
CA THR A 691 28.82 -36.38 30.40
C THR A 691 28.80 -35.35 29.26
N LEU A 692 28.83 -34.06 29.62
CA LEU A 692 28.89 -32.91 28.70
C LEU A 692 30.32 -32.36 28.63
N THR A 693 30.82 -32.14 27.42
CA THR A 693 32.14 -31.53 27.17
C THR A 693 31.95 -30.10 26.65
N VAL A 694 32.55 -29.10 27.30
CA VAL A 694 32.38 -27.67 26.99
C VAL A 694 33.64 -27.11 26.33
N PHE A 695 33.47 -26.33 25.25
CA PHE A 695 34.57 -25.67 24.53
C PHE A 695 34.76 -24.22 25.04
N LYS A 696 35.98 -23.86 25.43
CA LYS A 696 36.35 -22.47 25.76
C LYS A 696 37.22 -21.90 24.65
N LYS A 697 36.75 -20.85 23.97
CA LYS A 697 37.52 -20.15 22.91
C LYS A 697 38.26 -18.98 23.57
N THR A 698 39.57 -19.09 23.76
CA THR A 698 40.40 -17.98 24.23
C THR A 698 40.82 -17.10 23.05
N SER A 699 40.47 -15.83 23.10
CA SER A 699 41.10 -14.79 22.29
C SER A 699 42.49 -14.50 22.85
N ASN A 700 43.54 -14.60 22.04
CA ASN A 700 44.56 -13.55 21.99
C ASN A 700 45.57 -13.72 20.84
N ASN A 701 46.05 -12.56 20.40
CA ASN A 701 47.11 -12.33 19.43
C ASN A 701 48.42 -13.05 19.76
N SER A 702 49.19 -13.28 18.70
CA SER A 702 50.60 -13.69 18.61
C SER A 702 50.92 -15.20 18.65
N SER A 703 51.45 -15.64 17.50
CA SER A 703 52.36 -16.77 17.23
C SER A 703 52.66 -17.77 18.35
N ASN A 704 51.96 -18.91 18.37
CA ASN A 704 52.51 -20.27 18.22
C ASN A 704 51.38 -21.31 18.42
N SER A 705 51.53 -22.47 17.77
CA SER A 705 50.59 -23.60 17.63
C SER A 705 49.59 -23.86 18.78
N PRO A 706 48.28 -24.10 18.50
CA PRO A 706 47.30 -24.36 19.55
C PRO A 706 47.28 -25.84 19.97
N THR A 707 47.60 -26.13 21.23
CA THR A 707 47.20 -27.37 21.91
C THR A 707 45.86 -27.13 22.63
N SER A 708 44.81 -27.85 22.24
CA SER A 708 43.50 -27.82 22.91
C SER A 708 43.54 -28.59 24.23
N SER A 709 43.26 -27.93 25.35
CA SER A 709 43.05 -28.60 26.64
C SER A 709 41.54 -28.84 26.86
N TYR A 710 41.14 -30.11 27.01
CA TYR A 710 39.76 -30.52 27.29
C TYR A 710 39.53 -30.60 28.80
N LYS A 711 38.37 -30.13 29.28
CA LYS A 711 37.92 -30.36 30.66
C LYS A 711 36.49 -30.89 30.64
N THR A 712 36.32 -32.14 31.08
CA THR A 712 35.02 -32.81 31.15
C THR A 712 34.42 -32.57 32.54
N LEU A 713 33.23 -31.98 32.61
CA LEU A 713 32.52 -31.76 33.88
C LEU A 713 31.72 -33.01 34.26
N ARG A 714 31.73 -33.35 35.55
CA ARG A 714 30.95 -34.49 36.07
C ARG A 714 29.50 -34.07 36.37
N PRO A 715 28.53 -34.99 36.34
CA PRO A 715 27.15 -34.68 36.71
C PRO A 715 27.08 -34.06 38.13
N GLY A 716 26.65 -32.80 38.22
CA GLY A 716 26.50 -32.06 39.48
C GLY A 716 27.47 -30.88 39.71
N GLU A 717 28.51 -30.71 38.89
CA GLU A 717 29.40 -29.53 38.99
C GLU A 717 28.73 -28.28 38.37
N LYS A 718 28.66 -27.18 39.13
CA LYS A 718 28.21 -25.88 38.62
C LYS A 718 29.39 -25.12 38.00
N ALA A 719 29.25 -24.73 36.73
CA ALA A 719 30.15 -23.80 36.09
C ALA A 719 29.58 -22.37 36.19
N SER A 720 30.32 -21.44 36.78
CA SER A 720 30.03 -20.01 36.69
C SER A 720 30.60 -19.47 35.38
N PHE A 721 29.76 -18.82 34.58
CA PHE A 721 30.14 -18.17 33.33
C PHE A 721 30.78 -16.81 33.58
#